data_AF-A0A6M3MB67-F1
#
_entry.id   AF-A0A6M3MB67-F1
#
_cell.length_a   1.000
_cell.length_b   1.000
_cell.length_c   1.000
_cell.angle_alpha   90.00
_cell.angle_beta   90.00
_cell.angle_gamma   90.00
#
_symmetry.space_group_name_H-M   'P 1'
#
loop_
_entity.id
_entity.type
_entity.pdbx_description
1 polymer ?
#
loop_
_entity_poly.entity_id
_entity_poly.type
_entity_poly.pdbx_seq_one_letter_code
_entity_poly.pdbx_strand_id
1 'polypeptide(L)'
;MINYEVQVPGYGPIDSPILLFGEAPAKNEVFEGKPFVGCYDSETEVLTTRGWLKSDEIQKNDLFYTLNLLTEEIQTSEAVEIIRTTYSGAMYKVRTNQVDLLVTPDHQMVVKPIVKNLPKAFSPLRLMLALDVFGKQMHYKKNGIWKGEDAKFIRIGDKKYKIEAFLYYIGFYIAEGWMRKNPRSKSEESEICVSQKSTEIAGKVLAALNEMQEQYKIWVRDENSMGTIVLHSESLAEYLKPLGDTYTKYIPHHLLNLSSRLLEYLLEGLMDGDGCDRHYYTVSSRLRDDFQELCLKVGKSARYSSRMRSSVLKDGRSIIATTPCYELGINTSQNSPRVSAKRAKRDESIIFEEQWIKYNGPIWCVSLKKNHTLYVRRNGIPVWSGNSAGRFLTMILNLAGLSRDDLYITNVSKIRAPNDKMELLESRHPDVYSEQVKIMIEEINDLPNPKIIVAMGAHALKNLTNVRGIINWRGCPTPPIDAIKHDCVVIPTYHPSILHYNYKLWVLIVADFIKVKRIQDEGFKFKFPTWKFITRPSFQQVMDTLDLIKEKGYAVVDVETPHNLLSCIGFAWSRSEAICIPFFWGTGRNYWSFEEEYAIWEKISDVCSVVDLSAQNTLFDWRILYEHNIHLKKPKWDSLLMHHCLYSEMPHTLDIITSIYTDLPFTKKDEDEEKGSVLKVGSEQKHWDYNCYDCIGTFWAIEELEKELIEEGMMPVYQSLYADVVMPLFEMNMRGVPVDMTRLQKVQEEYLILIEQYRQQIKEETGYEIKLDAAEQKKDPNEDTINIGSPQQVADLLFNKLGMIPYKGKSTDKKAMEKLAYKYQTEVPNLIINIRSAKKSLSLFSEENIIDGKVKCEYALHRTNTGRIASRKGRGRGGMNLQNVKTGETRRFFIPLPGHVMVCADQKQAEAMMVAWYARDSGMQKLINSGESIHIAYGKSVYGPNFDKGHPLYRVVKSLVHGGDYGLGPRTFSINAGLPFAEGKRHLEDFHRRFPGIRKNFHEYVKDEIRRCRTLYNPFGRREIFLDHIDDTAFRAGYAFLPQSTVTDINKTALKRIHRHYIVLLETHDGLALSVPEKEVMIAAEALQEAYNVEFKVWEEIHTIPIEISFGSNWEDQIVIDI
;
A
#
# COMPACT_ATOMS: atom_id res chain seq x y z
N MET A 1 -14.23 -3.15 34.86
CA MET A 1 -14.24 -1.81 35.47
C MET A 1 -12.87 -1.21 35.21
N ILE A 2 -12.80 0.02 34.69
CA ILE A 2 -11.53 0.73 34.46
C ILE A 2 -11.09 1.20 35.84
N ASN A 3 -9.91 0.78 36.30
CA ASN A 3 -9.37 1.30 37.55
C ASN A 3 -8.73 2.66 37.27
N TYR A 4 -9.42 3.75 37.63
CA TYR A 4 -8.95 5.13 37.45
C TYR A 4 -7.82 5.51 38.42
N GLU A 5 -7.41 4.59 39.30
CA GLU A 5 -6.36 4.81 40.30
C GLU A 5 -4.93 4.74 39.72
N VAL A 6 -4.73 4.07 38.56
CA VAL A 6 -3.37 3.85 38.03
C VAL A 6 -3.04 4.91 36.99
N GLN A 7 -2.21 5.87 37.40
CA GLN A 7 -1.66 6.93 36.56
C GLN A 7 -0.30 6.53 35.99
N VAL A 8 -0.05 6.87 34.72
CA VAL A 8 1.22 6.70 34.02
C VAL A 8 1.86 8.08 33.87
N PRO A 9 2.95 8.37 34.61
CA PRO A 9 3.66 9.63 34.48
C PRO A 9 4.41 9.73 33.15
N GLY A 10 4.85 10.95 32.80
CA GLY A 10 5.78 11.16 31.70
C GLY A 10 7.14 10.51 31.94
N TYR A 11 7.90 10.36 30.85
CA TYR A 11 9.22 9.72 30.85
C TYR A 11 10.17 10.44 29.89
N GLY A 12 11.42 10.63 30.32
CA GLY A 12 12.48 11.29 29.56
C GLY A 12 13.26 12.27 30.45
N PRO A 13 14.27 12.97 29.90
CA PRO A 13 14.97 14.03 30.63
C PRO A 13 14.00 15.16 30.96
N ILE A 14 13.90 15.53 32.24
CA ILE A 14 13.03 16.62 32.69
C ILE A 14 13.46 17.98 32.13
N ASP A 15 14.73 18.14 31.79
CA ASP A 15 15.32 19.33 31.17
C ASP A 15 15.18 19.36 29.64
N SER A 16 14.49 18.38 29.05
CA SER A 16 14.24 18.32 27.62
C SER A 16 13.47 19.56 27.14
N PRO A 17 13.99 20.28 26.11
CA PRO A 17 13.27 21.39 25.48
C PRO A 17 12.15 20.92 24.55
N ILE A 18 12.07 19.64 24.21
CA ILE A 18 11.05 19.06 23.33
C ILE A 18 10.17 18.11 24.12
N LEU A 19 8.87 18.39 24.13
CA LEU A 19 7.85 17.56 24.77
C LEU A 19 7.00 16.85 23.70
N LEU A 20 6.63 15.60 23.96
CA LEU A 20 5.73 14.81 23.12
C LEU A 20 4.48 14.44 23.92
N PHE A 21 3.31 14.87 23.44
CA PHE A 21 2.02 14.57 24.07
C PHE A 21 1.20 13.63 23.20
N GLY A 22 1.05 12.38 23.66
CA GLY A 22 0.03 11.45 23.16
C GLY A 22 -1.34 11.71 23.80
N GLU A 23 -2.33 10.89 23.47
CA GLU A 23 -3.69 11.07 23.97
C GLU A 23 -3.90 10.49 25.38
N ALA A 24 -3.60 9.21 25.56
CA ALA A 24 -3.75 8.50 26.81
C ALA A 24 -2.86 7.26 26.82
N PRO A 25 -2.53 6.71 27.99
CA PRO A 25 -1.71 5.54 28.06
C PRO A 25 -2.54 4.35 27.56
N ALA A 26 -1.91 3.48 26.78
CA ALA A 26 -2.48 2.19 26.42
C ALA A 26 -2.67 1.33 27.66
N LYS A 27 -3.53 0.31 27.58
CA LYS A 27 -3.75 -0.65 28.68
C LYS A 27 -2.46 -1.31 29.21
N ASN A 28 -1.43 -1.34 28.38
CA ASN A 28 -0.12 -1.88 28.71
C ASN A 28 0.68 -0.90 29.58
N GLU A 29 0.72 0.37 29.20
CA GLU A 29 1.37 1.44 29.96
C GLU A 29 0.73 1.60 31.35
N VAL A 30 -0.60 1.49 31.43
CA VAL A 30 -1.34 1.51 32.71
C VAL A 30 -1.07 0.29 33.57
N PHE A 31 -0.77 -0.86 32.98
CA PHE A 31 -0.38 -2.01 33.77
C PHE A 31 0.96 -1.75 34.51
N GLU A 32 1.85 -0.97 33.90
CA GLU A 32 3.26 -0.90 34.24
C GLU A 32 3.68 0.40 34.91
N GLY A 33 2.86 1.45 34.78
CA GLY A 33 3.17 2.78 35.28
C GLY A 33 4.29 3.49 34.51
N LYS A 34 4.64 3.06 33.29
CA LYS A 34 5.63 3.71 32.40
C LYS A 34 5.27 3.51 30.90
N PRO A 35 5.64 4.44 30.00
CA PRO A 35 5.47 4.28 28.55
C PRO A 35 6.47 3.27 27.97
N PHE A 36 6.03 2.39 27.05
CA PHE A 36 6.64 1.05 26.90
C PHE A 36 7.34 0.69 25.57
N VAL A 37 8.18 -0.37 25.65
CA VAL A 37 8.90 -1.10 24.59
C VAL A 37 8.64 -2.62 24.73
N GLY A 38 7.80 -3.22 23.88
CA GLY A 38 7.41 -4.64 23.94
C GLY A 38 8.55 -5.68 24.02
N CYS A 39 8.54 -6.64 24.94
CA CYS A 39 9.65 -7.59 25.09
C CYS A 39 9.24 -9.00 25.60
N TYR A 40 10.14 -9.97 25.40
CA TYR A 40 10.10 -11.33 25.96
C TYR A 40 10.75 -11.41 27.35
N ASP A 41 10.44 -12.46 28.11
CA ASP A 41 11.17 -12.79 29.34
C ASP A 41 12.57 -13.36 29.05
N SER A 42 13.45 -13.33 30.06
CA SER A 42 14.82 -13.84 29.98
C SER A 42 14.93 -15.33 29.61
N GLU A 43 13.89 -16.13 29.87
CA GLU A 43 13.88 -17.57 29.58
C GLU A 43 13.47 -17.89 28.14
N THR A 44 13.01 -16.91 27.37
CA THR A 44 12.69 -17.10 25.95
C THR A 44 13.97 -17.10 25.12
N GLU A 45 14.12 -18.13 24.29
CA GLU A 45 15.21 -18.28 23.32
C GLU A 45 14.72 -17.97 21.90
N VAL A 46 15.63 -17.60 20.99
CA VAL A 46 15.34 -17.32 19.59
C VAL A 46 16.24 -18.10 18.65
N LEU A 47 15.67 -18.56 17.53
CA LEU A 47 16.42 -19.28 16.51
C LEU A 47 17.13 -18.31 15.55
N THR A 48 18.43 -18.50 15.42
CA THR A 48 19.31 -17.80 14.47
C THR A 48 20.07 -18.81 13.61
N THR A 49 20.80 -18.34 12.60
CA THR A 49 21.72 -19.20 11.83
C THR A 49 22.88 -19.78 12.65
N ARG A 50 23.14 -19.30 13.87
CA ARG A 50 24.07 -19.94 14.81
C ARG A 50 23.41 -21.02 15.67
N GLY A 51 22.09 -21.20 15.56
CA GLY A 51 21.28 -22.04 16.42
C GLY A 51 20.38 -21.23 17.36
N TRP A 52 19.85 -21.90 18.38
CA TRP A 52 19.04 -21.27 19.43
C TRP A 52 19.92 -20.49 20.39
N LEU A 53 19.58 -19.22 20.61
CA LEU A 53 20.31 -18.31 21.49
C LEU A 53 19.39 -17.75 22.59
N LYS A 54 19.95 -17.62 23.79
CA LYS A 54 19.36 -16.84 24.90
C LYS A 54 19.63 -15.36 24.75
N SER A 55 18.89 -14.56 25.51
CA SER A 55 18.94 -13.10 25.45
C SER A 55 20.35 -12.50 25.54
N ASP A 56 21.23 -13.08 26.33
CA ASP A 56 22.61 -12.66 26.60
C ASP A 56 23.62 -13.12 25.52
N GLU A 57 23.26 -14.11 24.72
CA GLU A 57 24.12 -14.69 23.66
C GLU A 57 23.95 -14.01 22.29
N ILE A 58 22.90 -13.20 22.14
CA ILE A 58 22.52 -12.54 20.90
C ILE A 58 23.48 -11.38 20.57
N GLN A 59 23.90 -11.31 19.31
CA GLN A 59 24.78 -10.27 18.75
C GLN A 59 24.10 -9.55 17.58
N LYS A 60 24.47 -8.30 17.32
CA LYS A 60 23.81 -7.45 16.30
C LYS A 60 23.95 -8.01 14.87
N ASN A 61 25.05 -8.70 14.59
CA ASN A 61 25.35 -9.35 13.32
C ASN A 61 24.72 -10.75 13.17
N ASP A 62 23.96 -11.23 14.17
CA ASP A 62 23.23 -12.48 14.02
C ASP A 62 22.15 -12.37 12.94
N LEU A 63 21.99 -13.47 12.19
CA LEU A 63 20.92 -13.63 11.22
C LEU A 63 19.79 -14.44 11.85
N PHE A 64 18.66 -13.77 12.09
CA PHE A 64 17.47 -14.33 12.73
C PHE A 64 16.53 -14.94 11.70
N TYR A 65 15.92 -16.08 12.04
CA TYR A 65 14.84 -16.61 11.22
C TYR A 65 13.57 -15.79 11.40
N THR A 66 12.98 -15.40 10.27
CA THR A 66 11.79 -14.55 10.21
C THR A 66 10.81 -15.09 9.17
N LEU A 67 9.51 -14.93 9.42
CA LEU A 67 8.41 -15.46 8.63
C LEU A 67 7.67 -14.33 7.89
N ASN A 68 7.58 -14.43 6.56
CA ASN A 68 6.69 -13.58 5.79
C ASN A 68 5.23 -13.99 6.05
N LEU A 69 4.42 -13.09 6.61
CA LEU A 69 3.06 -13.42 7.04
C LEU A 69 2.06 -13.63 5.89
N LEU A 70 2.40 -13.18 4.68
CA LEU A 70 1.58 -13.36 3.48
C LEU A 70 1.90 -14.67 2.77
N THR A 71 3.19 -14.97 2.55
CA THR A 71 3.64 -16.15 1.80
C THR A 71 3.92 -17.36 2.70
N GLU A 72 4.07 -17.14 4.01
CA GLU A 72 4.54 -18.11 5.00
C GLU A 72 5.97 -18.63 4.71
N GLU A 73 6.74 -17.94 3.85
CA GLU A 73 8.13 -18.27 3.58
C GLU A 73 9.04 -17.85 4.74
N ILE A 74 9.94 -18.78 5.11
CA ILE A 74 10.98 -18.56 6.11
C ILE A 74 12.18 -17.89 5.42
N GLN A 75 12.65 -16.80 6.01
CA GLN A 75 13.80 -16.02 5.55
C GLN A 75 14.74 -15.73 6.72
N THR A 76 15.95 -15.26 6.42
CA THR A 76 16.86 -14.70 7.41
C THR A 76 16.87 -13.17 7.35
N SER A 77 17.05 -12.53 8.50
CA SER A 77 17.15 -11.08 8.61
C SER A 77 18.17 -10.68 9.68
N GLU A 78 18.92 -9.62 9.41
CA GLU A 78 19.75 -8.94 10.41
C GLU A 78 18.88 -8.17 11.42
N ALA A 79 19.43 -7.98 12.62
CA ALA A 79 18.91 -7.05 13.61
C ALA A 79 19.27 -5.60 13.24
N VAL A 80 18.27 -4.72 13.29
CA VAL A 80 18.43 -3.26 13.34
C VAL A 80 18.88 -2.86 14.75
N GLU A 81 18.25 -3.46 15.76
CA GLU A 81 18.40 -3.11 17.18
C GLU A 81 18.14 -4.33 18.06
N ILE A 82 18.85 -4.41 19.19
CA ILE A 82 18.65 -5.41 20.25
C ILE A 82 18.36 -4.65 21.54
N ILE A 83 17.23 -4.93 22.15
CA ILE A 83 16.76 -4.29 23.39
C ILE A 83 16.97 -5.27 24.54
N ARG A 84 17.58 -4.79 25.63
CA ARG A 84 17.73 -5.51 26.90
C ARG A 84 17.52 -4.52 28.04
N THR A 85 16.54 -4.79 28.90
CA THR A 85 16.24 -3.92 30.03
C THR A 85 15.58 -4.71 31.15
N THR A 86 15.39 -4.10 32.32
CA THR A 86 14.63 -4.69 33.43
C THR A 86 13.18 -4.23 33.39
N TYR A 87 12.27 -5.14 33.64
CA TYR A 87 10.83 -4.92 33.63
C TYR A 87 10.20 -5.34 34.96
N SER A 88 9.40 -4.45 35.53
CA SER A 88 8.55 -4.72 36.68
C SER A 88 7.12 -4.37 36.33
N GLY A 89 6.30 -5.37 36.10
CA GLY A 89 4.93 -5.22 35.64
C GLY A 89 4.27 -6.58 35.42
N ALA A 90 3.28 -6.70 34.55
CA ALA A 90 2.70 -7.99 34.19
C ALA A 90 3.14 -8.40 32.83
N MET A 91 3.31 -9.70 32.71
CA MET A 91 3.52 -10.35 31.45
C MET A 91 2.34 -11.25 31.16
N TYR A 92 1.94 -11.26 29.89
CA TYR A 92 1.00 -12.21 29.34
C TYR A 92 1.67 -13.58 29.31
N LYS A 93 1.21 -14.47 30.18
CA LYS A 93 1.58 -15.89 30.14
C LYS A 93 0.50 -16.63 29.36
N VAL A 94 0.90 -17.28 28.28
CA VAL A 94 0.07 -18.28 27.58
C VAL A 94 0.84 -19.58 27.48
N ARG A 95 0.31 -20.63 28.11
CA ARG A 95 0.90 -21.96 28.13
C ARG A 95 -0.13 -23.02 27.78
N THR A 96 0.23 -23.83 26.80
CA THR A 96 -0.46 -25.06 26.41
C THR A 96 0.56 -26.14 26.09
N ASN A 97 0.10 -27.34 25.75
CA ASN A 97 0.98 -28.41 25.25
C ASN A 97 1.77 -28.02 23.98
N GLN A 98 1.36 -26.96 23.26
CA GLN A 98 1.97 -26.54 22.00
C GLN A 98 2.40 -25.07 21.92
N VAL A 99 2.11 -24.23 22.91
CA VAL A 99 2.49 -22.80 22.91
C VAL A 99 2.92 -22.46 24.33
N ASP A 100 4.08 -21.84 24.51
CA ASP A 100 4.54 -21.29 25.79
C ASP A 100 5.20 -19.95 25.49
N LEU A 101 4.58 -18.87 25.93
CA LEU A 101 5.10 -17.51 25.78
C LEU A 101 4.87 -16.75 27.08
N LEU A 102 5.87 -15.95 27.45
CA LEU A 102 5.78 -14.95 28.49
C LEU A 102 6.29 -13.63 27.92
N VAL A 103 5.37 -12.72 27.66
CA VAL A 103 5.68 -11.47 26.94
C VAL A 103 5.01 -10.29 27.61
N THR A 104 5.52 -9.09 27.35
CA THR A 104 4.90 -7.86 27.81
C THR A 104 3.53 -7.66 27.14
N PRO A 105 2.65 -6.84 27.71
CA PRO A 105 1.28 -6.71 27.24
C PRO A 105 1.15 -6.15 25.79
N ASP A 106 2.11 -5.34 25.33
CA ASP A 106 2.18 -4.72 24.00
C ASP A 106 3.02 -5.54 22.99
N HIS A 107 3.54 -6.69 23.40
CA HIS A 107 4.33 -7.54 22.52
C HIS A 107 3.47 -8.02 21.34
N GLN A 108 3.97 -7.90 20.11
CA GLN A 108 3.24 -8.38 18.94
C GLN A 108 3.29 -9.91 18.87
N MET A 109 2.13 -10.53 18.72
CA MET A 109 1.94 -11.97 18.62
C MET A 109 1.61 -12.34 17.19
N VAL A 110 2.23 -13.41 16.66
CA VAL A 110 1.88 -13.96 15.34
C VAL A 110 0.71 -14.92 15.49
N VAL A 111 -0.49 -14.43 15.21
CA VAL A 111 -1.73 -15.18 15.43
C VAL A 111 -2.71 -15.03 14.26
N LYS A 112 -3.62 -15.99 14.16
CA LYS A 112 -4.77 -15.96 13.26
C LYS A 112 -6.06 -16.00 14.07
N PRO A 113 -6.90 -14.94 14.04
CA PRO A 113 -8.12 -14.88 14.82
C PRO A 113 -9.21 -15.79 14.27
N ILE A 114 -10.03 -16.33 15.17
CA ILE A 114 -11.19 -17.16 14.81
C ILE A 114 -12.42 -16.26 14.71
N VAL A 115 -12.80 -15.88 13.49
CA VAL A 115 -14.02 -15.10 13.24
C VAL A 115 -15.17 -16.03 12.88
N LYS A 116 -16.29 -15.92 13.62
CA LYS A 116 -17.51 -16.68 13.29
C LYS A 116 -18.06 -16.22 11.94
N ASN A 117 -18.57 -17.14 11.14
CA ASN A 117 -19.27 -16.89 9.87
C ASN A 117 -18.42 -16.29 8.72
N LEU A 118 -17.09 -16.33 8.81
CA LEU A 118 -16.20 -16.01 7.69
C LEU A 118 -15.43 -17.25 7.21
N PRO A 119 -15.30 -17.49 5.89
CA PRO A 119 -14.44 -18.55 5.36
C PRO A 119 -13.00 -18.37 5.84
N LYS A 120 -12.27 -19.47 6.09
CA LYS A 120 -10.88 -19.48 6.60
C LYS A 120 -9.90 -18.60 5.80
N ALA A 121 -10.20 -18.29 4.53
CA ALA A 121 -9.43 -17.42 3.65
C ALA A 121 -9.52 -15.92 4.00
N PHE A 122 -10.52 -15.50 4.79
CA PHE A 122 -10.74 -14.09 5.16
C PHE A 122 -10.21 -13.72 6.55
N SER A 123 -9.49 -14.62 7.22
CA SER A 123 -8.79 -14.34 8.48
C SER A 123 -7.31 -14.68 8.29
N PRO A 124 -6.49 -13.76 7.73
CA PRO A 124 -5.08 -14.02 7.48
C PRO A 124 -4.28 -14.12 8.79
N LEU A 125 -3.10 -14.71 8.70
CA LEU A 125 -2.09 -14.61 9.75
C LEU A 125 -1.67 -13.14 9.87
N ARG A 126 -1.57 -12.61 11.09
CA ARG A 126 -1.22 -11.21 11.33
C ARG A 126 -0.58 -11.00 12.69
N LEU A 127 -0.03 -9.81 12.89
CA LEU A 127 0.47 -9.35 14.19
C LEU A 127 -0.69 -8.78 15.00
N MET A 128 -0.82 -9.20 16.26
CA MET A 128 -1.78 -8.64 17.22
C MET A 128 -1.08 -8.47 18.57
N LEU A 129 -1.37 -7.41 19.32
CA LEU A 129 -0.80 -7.22 20.65
C LEU A 129 -1.18 -8.37 21.59
N ALA A 130 -0.28 -8.79 22.46
CA ALA A 130 -0.54 -9.83 23.48
C ALA A 130 -1.81 -9.54 24.28
N LEU A 131 -2.01 -8.27 24.61
CA LEU A 131 -3.21 -7.76 25.24
C LEU A 131 -4.51 -8.01 24.48
N ASP A 132 -4.47 -7.86 23.15
CA ASP A 132 -5.60 -8.11 22.26
C ASP A 132 -5.81 -9.60 22.01
N VAL A 133 -4.82 -10.42 22.30
CA VAL A 133 -4.91 -11.88 22.21
C VAL A 133 -5.52 -12.47 23.48
N PHE A 134 -5.23 -11.90 24.65
CA PHE A 134 -5.68 -12.41 25.95
C PHE A 134 -7.19 -12.69 26.00
N GLY A 135 -7.54 -13.92 26.38
CA GLY A 135 -8.92 -14.37 26.57
C GLY A 135 -9.69 -14.61 25.26
N LYS A 136 -9.06 -14.39 24.10
CA LYS A 136 -9.67 -14.65 22.79
C LYS A 136 -9.21 -16.00 22.24
N GLN A 137 -9.98 -16.53 21.29
CA GLN A 137 -9.63 -17.78 20.62
C GLN A 137 -8.75 -17.49 19.40
N MET A 138 -7.51 -18.00 19.41
CA MET A 138 -6.52 -17.74 18.38
C MET A 138 -5.89 -19.03 17.87
N HIS A 139 -5.45 -19.02 16.61
CA HIS A 139 -4.49 -19.99 16.07
C HIS A 139 -3.08 -19.39 16.11
N TYR A 140 -2.14 -20.11 16.70
CA TYR A 140 -0.72 -19.73 16.75
C TYR A 140 0.06 -20.46 15.66
N LYS A 141 0.98 -19.80 14.96
CA LYS A 141 1.73 -20.41 13.85
C LYS A 141 3.01 -21.08 14.37
N LYS A 142 3.29 -22.31 13.93
CA LYS A 142 4.47 -23.09 14.38
C LYS A 142 5.42 -23.58 13.29
N ASN A 143 4.98 -23.61 12.03
CA ASN A 143 5.78 -24.02 10.88
C ASN A 143 5.91 -22.87 9.87
N GLY A 144 6.60 -23.12 8.76
CA GLY A 144 6.68 -22.22 7.60
C GLY A 144 7.17 -22.98 6.36
N ILE A 145 7.38 -22.26 5.28
CA ILE A 145 7.89 -22.79 4.01
C ILE A 145 9.37 -22.44 3.90
N TRP A 146 10.25 -23.44 4.02
CA TRP A 146 11.68 -23.29 3.78
C TRP A 146 12.01 -23.67 2.34
N LYS A 147 12.64 -22.76 1.59
CA LYS A 147 13.06 -23.05 0.22
C LYS A 147 14.35 -23.88 0.20
N GLY A 148 15.38 -23.40 0.91
CA GLY A 148 16.70 -24.03 0.97
C GLY A 148 17.37 -24.21 -0.40
N GLU A 149 18.56 -24.81 -0.37
CA GLU A 149 19.34 -25.14 -1.57
C GLU A 149 19.05 -26.57 -2.04
N ASP A 150 18.76 -26.76 -3.32
CA ASP A 150 18.59 -28.11 -3.89
C ASP A 150 19.90 -28.58 -4.52
N ALA A 151 20.17 -29.88 -4.43
CA ALA A 151 21.38 -30.50 -4.96
C ALA A 151 21.08 -31.94 -5.39
N LYS A 152 21.89 -32.46 -6.32
CA LYS A 152 21.81 -33.87 -6.76
C LYS A 152 22.87 -34.76 -6.11
N PHE A 153 24.00 -34.17 -5.74
CA PHE A 153 25.15 -34.88 -5.23
C PHE A 153 25.84 -34.06 -4.14
N ILE A 154 26.54 -34.75 -3.24
CA ILE A 154 27.44 -34.16 -2.24
C ILE A 154 28.82 -34.80 -2.36
N ARG A 155 29.87 -34.02 -2.10
CA ARG A 155 31.25 -34.49 -2.18
C ARG A 155 31.84 -34.57 -0.77
N ILE A 156 32.40 -35.73 -0.43
CA ILE A 156 33.04 -36.00 0.87
C ILE A 156 34.43 -36.57 0.57
N GLY A 157 35.47 -35.79 0.83
CA GLY A 157 36.82 -36.08 0.36
C GLY A 157 36.87 -36.24 -1.15
N ASP A 158 37.41 -37.37 -1.61
CA ASP A 158 37.52 -37.76 -3.01
C ASP A 158 36.22 -38.37 -3.59
N LYS A 159 35.28 -38.79 -2.73
CA LYS A 159 34.04 -39.49 -3.13
C LYS A 159 32.87 -38.53 -3.39
N LYS A 160 31.99 -38.94 -4.30
CA LYS A 160 30.77 -38.21 -4.71
C LYS A 160 29.56 -39.10 -4.50
N TYR A 161 28.66 -38.70 -3.60
CA TYR A 161 27.46 -39.46 -3.28
C TYR A 161 26.20 -38.80 -3.84
N LYS A 162 25.21 -39.61 -4.21
CA LYS A 162 23.84 -39.13 -4.45
C LYS A 162 23.30 -38.57 -3.13
N ILE A 163 22.80 -37.34 -3.15
CA ILE A 163 22.58 -36.60 -1.91
C ILE A 163 21.45 -37.20 -1.07
N GLU A 164 20.39 -37.75 -1.70
CA GLU A 164 19.28 -38.37 -0.97
C GLU A 164 19.75 -39.57 -0.13
N ALA A 165 20.53 -40.48 -0.75
CA ALA A 165 21.09 -41.64 -0.07
C ALA A 165 22.05 -41.25 1.05
N PHE A 166 22.91 -40.24 0.79
CA PHE A 166 23.82 -39.71 1.79
C PHE A 166 23.08 -39.09 2.99
N LEU A 167 22.04 -38.30 2.75
CA LEU A 167 21.26 -37.65 3.81
C LEU A 167 20.52 -38.66 4.69
N TYR A 168 19.93 -39.70 4.08
CA TYR A 168 19.34 -40.80 4.84
C TYR A 168 20.41 -41.50 5.69
N TYR A 169 21.53 -41.89 5.09
CA TYR A 169 22.59 -42.61 5.78
C TYR A 169 23.25 -41.79 6.91
N ILE A 170 23.55 -40.51 6.68
CA ILE A 170 24.15 -39.66 7.72
C ILE A 170 23.17 -39.42 8.87
N GLY A 171 21.88 -39.24 8.58
CA GLY A 171 20.85 -39.14 9.62
C GLY A 171 20.82 -40.40 10.48
N PHE A 172 20.86 -41.57 9.84
CA PHE A 172 20.91 -42.85 10.53
C PHE A 172 22.21 -43.04 11.33
N TYR A 173 23.35 -42.65 10.76
CA TYR A 173 24.65 -42.73 11.42
C TYR A 173 24.72 -41.81 12.64
N ILE A 174 24.16 -40.60 12.59
CA ILE A 174 24.09 -39.72 13.77
C ILE A 174 23.30 -40.40 14.89
N ALA A 175 22.25 -41.16 14.56
CA ALA A 175 21.47 -41.90 15.55
C ALA A 175 22.21 -43.13 16.10
N GLU A 176 22.58 -44.09 15.25
CA GLU A 176 23.01 -45.45 15.66
C GLU A 176 24.50 -45.75 15.35
N GLY A 177 25.20 -44.82 14.70
CA GLY A 177 26.56 -45.01 14.21
C GLY A 177 27.64 -44.82 15.28
N TRP A 178 28.71 -45.60 15.16
CA TRP A 178 29.93 -45.49 15.97
C TRP A 178 31.15 -45.93 15.16
N MET A 179 32.36 -45.67 15.68
CA MET A 179 33.59 -46.11 15.04
C MET A 179 34.50 -46.86 16.00
N ARG A 180 35.32 -47.76 15.45
CA ARG A 180 36.44 -48.39 16.17
C ARG A 180 37.67 -48.48 15.29
N LYS A 181 38.84 -48.59 15.92
CA LYS A 181 40.06 -49.05 15.24
C LYS A 181 40.00 -50.57 15.08
N ASN A 182 40.38 -51.09 13.91
CA ASN A 182 40.50 -52.53 13.72
C ASN A 182 41.71 -53.08 14.51
N PRO A 183 41.50 -53.91 15.56
CA PRO A 183 42.60 -54.38 16.40
C PRO A 183 43.53 -55.40 15.72
N ARG A 184 43.17 -55.89 14.52
CA ARG A 184 43.94 -56.89 13.75
C ARG A 184 44.64 -56.32 12.52
N SER A 185 44.45 -55.04 12.20
CA SER A 185 45.12 -54.40 11.06
C SER A 185 46.44 -53.73 11.48
N LYS A 186 47.47 -53.81 10.63
CA LYS A 186 48.69 -52.99 10.77
C LYS A 186 48.49 -51.55 10.30
N SER A 187 47.47 -51.28 9.48
CA SER A 187 47.00 -49.94 9.15
C SER A 187 46.04 -49.47 10.24
N GLU A 188 46.13 -48.23 10.70
CA GLU A 188 45.18 -47.63 11.66
C GLU A 188 43.78 -47.38 11.05
N GLU A 189 43.28 -48.29 10.21
CA GLU A 189 42.00 -48.15 9.53
C GLU A 189 40.84 -48.12 10.54
N SER A 190 40.07 -47.04 10.44
CA SER A 190 38.85 -46.86 11.22
C SER A 190 37.68 -47.59 10.55
N GLU A 191 37.01 -48.44 11.32
CA GLU A 191 35.79 -49.11 10.91
C GLU A 191 34.58 -48.25 11.28
N ILE A 192 33.76 -47.90 10.30
CA ILE A 192 32.48 -47.23 10.50
C ILE A 192 31.45 -48.32 10.76
N CYS A 193 30.80 -48.29 11.92
CA CYS A 193 29.89 -49.34 12.36
C CYS A 193 28.50 -48.78 12.61
N VAL A 194 27.50 -49.52 12.14
CA VAL A 194 26.08 -49.22 12.36
C VAL A 194 25.39 -50.53 12.74
N SER A 195 24.71 -50.56 13.88
CA SER A 195 24.07 -51.77 14.39
C SER A 195 22.55 -51.62 14.31
N GLN A 196 21.83 -52.60 13.76
CA GLN A 196 20.36 -52.55 13.68
C GLN A 196 19.75 -53.95 13.79
N LYS A 197 18.74 -54.09 14.65
CA LYS A 197 17.99 -55.33 14.88
C LYS A 197 16.82 -55.52 13.90
N SER A 198 16.19 -54.42 13.48
CA SER A 198 15.08 -54.45 12.52
C SER A 198 15.59 -54.74 11.11
N THR A 199 15.13 -55.85 10.52
CA THR A 199 15.49 -56.24 9.15
C THR A 199 14.99 -55.24 8.11
N GLU A 200 13.84 -54.61 8.36
CA GLU A 200 13.28 -53.58 7.47
C GLU A 200 14.17 -52.33 7.43
N ILE A 201 14.50 -51.78 8.60
CA ILE A 201 15.33 -50.59 8.73
C ILE A 201 16.74 -50.87 8.21
N ALA A 202 17.29 -52.03 8.56
CA ALA A 202 18.57 -52.44 8.03
C ALA A 202 18.55 -52.55 6.50
N GLY A 203 17.45 -53.05 5.91
CA GLY A 203 17.26 -53.06 4.45
C GLY A 203 17.32 -51.68 3.82
N LYS A 204 16.71 -50.66 4.44
CA LYS A 204 16.81 -49.26 3.98
C LYS A 204 18.25 -48.71 4.07
N VAL A 205 18.96 -48.99 5.18
CA VAL A 205 20.37 -48.60 5.34
C VAL A 205 21.23 -49.24 4.26
N LEU A 206 21.05 -50.53 3.99
CA LEU A 206 21.76 -51.24 2.91
C LEU A 206 21.42 -50.65 1.53
N ALA A 207 20.16 -50.29 1.27
CA ALA A 207 19.76 -49.64 0.03
C ALA A 207 20.45 -48.27 -0.15
N ALA A 208 20.51 -47.45 0.90
CA ALA A 208 21.23 -46.19 0.88
C ALA A 208 22.73 -46.39 0.64
N LEU A 209 23.36 -47.37 1.29
CA LEU A 209 24.78 -47.70 1.07
C LEU A 209 25.06 -48.20 -0.35
N ASN A 210 24.17 -49.02 -0.92
CA ASN A 210 24.25 -49.45 -2.31
C ASN A 210 24.13 -48.27 -3.28
N GLU A 211 23.21 -47.31 -3.05
CA GLU A 211 23.11 -46.08 -3.85
C GLU A 211 24.33 -45.16 -3.67
N MET A 212 24.96 -45.17 -2.49
CA MET A 212 26.23 -44.48 -2.22
C MET A 212 27.44 -45.20 -2.83
N GLN A 213 27.27 -46.41 -3.37
CA GLN A 213 28.35 -47.25 -3.92
C GLN A 213 29.44 -47.57 -2.89
N GLU A 214 29.08 -47.67 -1.60
CA GLU A 214 30.03 -48.05 -0.55
C GLU A 214 30.06 -49.56 -0.33
N GLN A 215 31.26 -50.10 -0.14
CA GLN A 215 31.42 -51.51 0.22
C GLN A 215 31.26 -51.70 1.73
N TYR A 216 30.54 -52.75 2.11
CA TYR A 216 30.27 -53.07 3.50
C TYR A 216 30.36 -54.58 3.77
N LYS A 217 30.55 -54.92 5.05
CA LYS A 217 30.46 -56.29 5.59
C LYS A 217 29.37 -56.33 6.65
N ILE A 218 28.62 -57.44 6.71
CA ILE A 218 27.59 -57.64 7.73
C ILE A 218 28.09 -58.69 8.74
N TRP A 219 28.16 -58.29 10.01
CA TRP A 219 28.60 -59.15 11.12
C TRP A 219 27.39 -59.67 11.90
N VAL A 220 26.86 -60.82 11.50
CA VAL A 220 25.67 -61.43 12.12
C VAL A 220 26.00 -61.94 13.53
N ARG A 221 25.13 -61.64 14.51
CA ARG A 221 25.34 -61.99 15.93
C ARG A 221 24.63 -63.30 16.33
N ASP A 222 23.45 -63.58 15.77
CA ASP A 222 22.68 -64.83 15.88
C ASP A 222 21.69 -64.97 14.69
N GLU A 223 21.03 -66.13 14.54
CA GLU A 223 20.15 -66.47 13.40
C GLU A 223 18.91 -65.56 13.25
N ASN A 224 18.57 -64.76 14.27
CA ASN A 224 17.35 -63.95 14.34
C ASN A 224 17.59 -62.43 14.43
N SER A 225 18.84 -61.96 14.38
CA SER A 225 19.18 -60.53 14.37
C SER A 225 20.11 -60.18 13.21
N MET A 226 19.76 -59.13 12.46
CA MET A 226 20.70 -58.59 11.49
C MET A 226 21.91 -58.02 12.22
N GLY A 227 23.08 -58.28 11.64
CA GLY A 227 24.37 -57.98 12.21
C GLY A 227 24.73 -56.50 12.29
N THR A 228 25.94 -56.22 12.80
CA THR A 228 26.56 -54.88 12.64
C THR A 228 27.04 -54.71 11.21
N ILE A 229 26.61 -53.64 10.54
CA ILE A 229 27.10 -53.24 9.21
C ILE A 229 28.40 -52.47 9.42
N VAL A 230 29.47 -52.94 8.78
CA VAL A 230 30.82 -52.39 8.92
C VAL A 230 31.31 -51.91 7.57
N LEU A 231 31.74 -50.65 7.50
CA LEU A 231 32.29 -50.01 6.31
C LEU A 231 33.76 -49.63 6.52
N HIS A 232 34.50 -49.67 5.41
CA HIS A 232 35.88 -49.22 5.32
C HIS A 232 35.96 -48.11 4.27
N SER A 233 35.88 -46.85 4.71
CA SER A 233 35.94 -45.67 3.83
C SER A 233 36.60 -44.53 4.57
N GLU A 234 37.85 -44.20 4.21
CA GLU A 234 38.67 -43.23 4.94
C GLU A 234 38.07 -41.81 4.90
N SER A 235 37.77 -41.31 3.70
CA SER A 235 37.14 -40.00 3.48
C SER A 235 35.80 -39.85 4.22
N LEU A 236 35.00 -40.92 4.25
CA LEU A 236 33.72 -40.93 4.96
C LEU A 236 33.94 -41.01 6.49
N ALA A 237 34.90 -41.82 6.95
CA ALA A 237 35.22 -41.94 8.37
C ALA A 237 35.71 -40.62 8.95
N GLU A 238 36.56 -39.87 8.23
CA GLU A 238 37.03 -38.55 8.65
C GLU A 238 35.88 -37.56 8.82
N TYR A 239 34.95 -37.55 7.87
CA TYR A 239 33.76 -36.69 7.92
C TYR A 239 32.77 -37.09 9.03
N LEU A 240 32.60 -38.39 9.29
CA LEU A 240 31.67 -38.92 10.30
C LEU A 240 32.25 -38.93 11.72
N LYS A 241 33.58 -38.80 11.86
CA LYS A 241 34.28 -38.82 13.14
C LYS A 241 33.70 -37.91 14.22
N PRO A 242 33.37 -36.63 13.95
CA PRO A 242 32.80 -35.76 14.97
C PRO A 242 31.31 -36.04 15.28
N LEU A 243 30.65 -36.96 14.56
CA LEU A 243 29.19 -37.14 14.62
C LEU A 243 28.73 -38.37 15.42
N GLY A 244 29.65 -39.28 15.78
CA GLY A 244 29.31 -40.57 16.42
C GLY A 244 29.31 -40.58 17.96
N ASP A 245 29.78 -39.52 18.62
CA ASP A 245 29.86 -39.50 20.09
C ASP A 245 28.53 -39.07 20.72
N THR A 246 27.91 -40.00 21.46
CA THR A 246 26.60 -39.93 22.11
C THR A 246 26.25 -38.56 22.73
N TYR A 247 27.18 -37.92 23.43
CA TYR A 247 26.91 -36.65 24.13
C TYR A 247 27.10 -35.40 23.28
N THR A 248 27.86 -35.50 22.19
CA THR A 248 28.29 -34.35 21.37
C THR A 248 27.73 -34.37 19.95
N LYS A 249 26.91 -35.38 19.59
CA LYS A 249 26.21 -35.49 18.30
C LYS A 249 25.58 -34.17 17.86
N TYR A 250 25.62 -33.87 16.57
CA TYR A 250 25.02 -32.68 15.97
C TYR A 250 24.72 -32.91 14.48
N ILE A 251 23.89 -32.05 13.89
CA ILE A 251 23.68 -32.03 12.44
C ILE A 251 24.63 -30.98 11.83
N PRO A 252 25.48 -31.35 10.85
CA PRO A 252 26.30 -30.37 10.15
C PRO A 252 25.47 -29.22 9.55
N HIS A 253 25.78 -27.98 9.92
CA HIS A 253 24.97 -26.80 9.56
C HIS A 253 24.75 -26.64 8.05
N HIS A 254 25.73 -26.97 7.21
CA HIS A 254 25.57 -26.90 5.76
C HIS A 254 24.48 -27.84 5.22
N LEU A 255 24.19 -28.95 5.91
CA LEU A 255 23.09 -29.84 5.54
C LEU A 255 21.73 -29.22 5.88
N LEU A 256 21.63 -28.47 6.99
CA LEU A 256 20.41 -27.76 7.39
C LEU A 256 20.01 -26.66 6.40
N ASN A 257 20.90 -26.21 5.50
CA ASN A 257 20.57 -25.22 4.47
C ASN A 257 19.95 -25.82 3.21
N LEU A 258 19.89 -27.15 3.10
CA LEU A 258 19.29 -27.82 1.96
C LEU A 258 17.77 -27.62 1.89
N SER A 259 17.20 -27.92 0.73
CA SER A 259 15.78 -27.77 0.45
C SER A 259 14.92 -28.65 1.36
N SER A 260 13.69 -28.21 1.64
CA SER A 260 12.74 -28.98 2.47
C SER A 260 12.62 -30.43 2.03
N ARG A 261 12.57 -30.68 0.72
CA ARG A 261 12.51 -32.02 0.11
C ARG A 261 13.71 -32.90 0.50
N LEU A 262 14.92 -32.33 0.46
CA LEU A 262 16.14 -33.07 0.80
C LEU A 262 16.24 -33.33 2.30
N LEU A 263 15.88 -32.34 3.11
CA LEU A 263 15.87 -32.45 4.56
C LEU A 263 14.91 -33.53 5.09
N GLU A 264 13.89 -33.94 4.32
CA GLU A 264 13.03 -35.07 4.67
C GLU A 264 13.80 -36.40 4.74
N TYR A 265 14.77 -36.65 3.85
CA TYR A 265 15.61 -37.86 3.92
C TYR A 265 16.50 -37.89 5.17
N LEU A 266 17.05 -36.73 5.54
CA LEU A 266 17.84 -36.58 6.77
C LEU A 266 16.99 -36.86 8.01
N LEU A 267 15.78 -36.29 8.04
CA LEU A 267 14.83 -36.55 9.13
C LEU A 267 14.40 -38.02 9.18
N GLU A 268 14.16 -38.64 8.02
CA GLU A 268 13.83 -40.07 7.95
C GLU A 268 14.95 -40.94 8.54
N GLY A 269 16.20 -40.70 8.14
CA GLY A 269 17.35 -41.44 8.66
C GLY A 269 17.50 -41.33 10.17
N LEU A 270 17.34 -40.12 10.73
CA LEU A 270 17.36 -39.90 12.18
C LEU A 270 16.22 -40.67 12.87
N MET A 271 15.01 -40.60 12.33
CA MET A 271 13.82 -41.25 12.89
C MET A 271 13.89 -42.78 12.83
N ASP A 272 14.46 -43.35 11.77
CA ASP A 272 14.64 -44.80 11.64
C ASP A 272 15.70 -45.34 12.63
N GLY A 273 16.62 -44.49 13.11
CA GLY A 273 17.60 -44.86 14.14
C GLY A 273 17.06 -44.75 15.56
N ASP A 274 17.01 -43.53 16.09
CA ASP A 274 16.67 -43.25 17.50
C ASP A 274 15.19 -42.81 17.69
N GLY A 275 14.38 -42.89 16.63
CA GLY A 275 12.97 -42.50 16.65
C GLY A 275 12.02 -43.64 17.05
N CYS A 276 10.92 -43.28 17.70
CA CYS A 276 9.79 -44.17 17.97
C CYS A 276 8.49 -43.39 17.75
N ASP A 277 7.64 -43.88 16.84
CA ASP A 277 6.43 -43.19 16.35
C ASP A 277 6.71 -41.76 15.85
N ARG A 278 6.37 -40.75 16.66
CA ARG A 278 6.57 -39.32 16.39
C ARG A 278 7.51 -38.67 17.40
N HIS A 279 8.27 -39.48 18.13
CA HIS A 279 9.21 -39.01 19.15
C HIS A 279 10.62 -39.40 18.75
N TYR A 280 11.55 -38.46 18.93
CA TYR A 280 12.98 -38.69 18.75
C TYR A 280 13.67 -38.51 20.10
N TYR A 281 14.64 -39.37 20.42
CA TYR A 281 15.33 -39.34 21.70
C TYR A 281 16.82 -39.04 21.51
N THR A 282 17.37 -38.14 22.32
CA THR A 282 18.81 -37.89 22.35
C THR A 282 19.27 -37.43 23.73
N VAL A 283 20.55 -37.60 24.04
CA VAL A 283 21.18 -36.98 25.22
C VAL A 283 22.08 -35.80 24.83
N SER A 284 22.28 -35.55 23.53
CA SER A 284 22.99 -34.37 23.03
C SER A 284 22.05 -33.16 23.00
N SER A 285 22.42 -32.11 23.73
CA SER A 285 21.69 -30.83 23.71
C SER A 285 21.80 -30.12 22.36
N ARG A 286 22.93 -30.28 21.65
CA ARG A 286 23.13 -29.70 20.33
C ARG A 286 22.27 -30.40 19.28
N LEU A 287 22.23 -31.74 19.28
CA LEU A 287 21.38 -32.49 18.37
C LEU A 287 19.89 -32.20 18.61
N ARG A 288 19.48 -32.04 19.87
CA ARG A 288 18.11 -31.60 20.22
C ARG A 288 17.76 -30.28 19.52
N ASP A 289 18.68 -29.32 19.53
CA ASP A 289 18.48 -27.99 18.95
C ASP A 289 18.46 -28.03 17.41
N ASP A 290 19.42 -28.72 16.81
CA ASP A 290 19.49 -28.95 15.38
C ASP A 290 18.26 -29.69 14.85
N PHE A 291 17.75 -30.68 15.61
CA PHE A 291 16.56 -31.43 15.26
C PHE A 291 15.29 -30.57 15.27
N GLN A 292 15.18 -29.61 16.20
CA GLN A 292 14.08 -28.64 16.18
C GLN A 292 14.15 -27.72 14.96
N GLU A 293 15.34 -27.24 14.58
CA GLU A 293 15.54 -26.46 13.36
C GLU A 293 15.20 -27.29 12.09
N LEU A 294 15.68 -28.53 12.02
CA LEU A 294 15.36 -29.46 10.95
C LEU A 294 13.84 -29.63 10.80
N CYS A 295 13.13 -29.84 11.92
CA CYS A 295 11.68 -29.95 11.92
C CYS A 295 10.99 -28.70 11.37
N LEU A 296 11.43 -27.50 11.75
CA LEU A 296 10.90 -26.25 11.21
C LEU A 296 11.07 -26.19 9.69
N LYS A 297 12.27 -26.50 9.21
CA LYS A 297 12.63 -26.41 7.79
C LYS A 297 11.91 -27.44 6.94
N VAL A 298 11.61 -28.64 7.43
CA VAL A 298 10.72 -29.59 6.72
C VAL A 298 9.22 -29.25 6.82
N GLY A 299 8.87 -28.05 7.32
CA GLY A 299 7.48 -27.61 7.45
C GLY A 299 6.72 -28.21 8.64
N LYS A 300 7.42 -28.80 9.60
CA LYS A 300 6.88 -29.36 10.86
C LYS A 300 7.25 -28.44 12.04
N SER A 301 6.92 -28.88 13.25
CA SER A 301 7.47 -28.32 14.49
C SER A 301 7.71 -29.45 15.49
N ALA A 302 8.72 -29.32 16.34
CA ALA A 302 8.98 -30.29 17.40
C ALA A 302 9.07 -29.57 18.74
N ARG A 303 8.40 -30.09 19.76
CA ARG A 303 8.64 -29.67 21.15
C ARG A 303 9.62 -30.64 21.79
N TYR A 304 10.44 -30.19 22.73
CA TYR A 304 11.23 -31.11 23.55
C TYR A 304 10.86 -31.04 25.02
N SER A 305 11.02 -32.17 25.72
CA SER A 305 11.07 -32.26 27.18
C SER A 305 12.37 -32.96 27.58
N SER A 306 12.83 -32.73 28.81
CA SER A 306 13.99 -33.42 29.39
C SER A 306 13.55 -34.28 30.57
N ARG A 307 14.05 -35.53 30.65
CA ARG A 307 13.83 -36.41 31.80
C ARG A 307 15.12 -37.13 32.20
N MET A 308 15.31 -37.31 33.50
CA MET A 308 16.35 -38.22 34.02
C MET A 308 15.84 -39.65 33.87
N ARG A 309 16.52 -40.47 33.07
CA ARG A 309 16.16 -41.88 32.95
C ARG A 309 16.59 -42.62 34.20
N SER A 310 15.74 -43.49 34.72
CA SER A 310 16.11 -44.47 35.74
C SER A 310 15.70 -45.87 35.28
N SER A 311 16.47 -46.87 35.66
CA SER A 311 16.16 -48.28 35.43
C SER A 311 16.40 -49.07 36.70
N VAL A 312 15.52 -50.03 36.99
CA VAL A 312 15.66 -50.91 38.15
C VAL A 312 16.25 -52.23 37.66
N LEU A 313 17.38 -52.63 38.24
CA LEU A 313 18.01 -53.92 37.99
C LEU A 313 17.17 -55.05 38.57
N LYS A 314 17.38 -56.28 38.09
CA LYS A 314 16.66 -57.48 38.58
C LYS A 314 16.80 -57.74 40.08
N ASP A 315 17.81 -57.16 40.73
CA ASP A 315 18.07 -57.25 42.17
C ASP A 315 17.50 -56.06 42.98
N GLY A 316 16.70 -55.19 42.35
CA GLY A 316 16.03 -54.06 43.00
C GLY A 316 16.85 -52.77 43.07
N ARG A 317 18.11 -52.76 42.61
CA ARG A 317 18.93 -51.53 42.59
C ARG A 317 18.50 -50.58 41.47
N SER A 318 18.34 -49.31 41.78
CA SER A 318 18.03 -48.25 40.80
C SER A 318 19.30 -47.65 40.19
N ILE A 319 19.42 -47.71 38.87
CA ILE A 319 20.39 -46.96 38.08
C ILE A 319 19.72 -45.66 37.63
N ILE A 320 20.27 -44.51 37.99
CA ILE A 320 19.81 -43.20 37.51
C ILE A 320 20.87 -42.67 36.53
N ALA A 321 20.43 -42.27 35.34
CA ALA A 321 21.31 -41.65 34.36
C ALA A 321 21.91 -40.36 34.93
N THR A 322 23.16 -40.04 34.60
CA THR A 322 23.83 -38.81 35.03
C THR A 322 23.49 -37.60 34.17
N THR A 323 22.93 -37.83 32.98
CA THR A 323 22.61 -36.80 31.98
C THR A 323 21.13 -36.91 31.60
N PRO A 324 20.41 -35.79 31.45
CA PRO A 324 19.02 -35.81 31.00
C PRO A 324 18.91 -36.36 29.58
N CYS A 325 17.89 -37.18 29.34
CA CYS A 325 17.48 -37.56 28.00
C CYS A 325 16.42 -36.57 27.52
N TYR A 326 16.66 -35.99 26.35
CA TYR A 326 15.70 -35.16 25.62
C TYR A 326 14.78 -36.03 24.78
N GLU A 327 13.49 -35.76 24.89
CA GLU A 327 12.43 -36.38 24.10
C GLU A 327 11.80 -35.29 23.23
N LEU A 328 11.92 -35.43 21.91
CA LEU A 328 11.45 -34.48 20.91
C LEU A 328 10.18 -35.02 20.23
N GLY A 329 9.02 -34.47 20.56
CA GLY A 329 7.75 -34.83 19.96
C GLY A 329 7.43 -33.99 18.72
N ILE A 330 7.35 -34.64 17.56
CA ILE A 330 7.10 -34.02 16.25
C ILE A 330 5.60 -33.84 16.02
N ASN A 331 5.22 -32.62 15.63
CA ASN A 331 3.87 -32.29 15.21
C ASN A 331 3.74 -32.32 13.69
N THR A 332 3.04 -33.33 13.17
CA THR A 332 2.89 -33.58 11.74
C THR A 332 1.62 -32.99 11.13
N SER A 333 0.61 -32.62 11.93
CA SER A 333 -0.71 -32.21 11.41
C SER A 333 -1.32 -30.96 12.06
N GLN A 334 -0.89 -30.58 13.28
CA GLN A 334 -1.46 -29.44 14.01
C GLN A 334 -0.46 -28.29 14.19
N ASN A 335 0.24 -27.88 13.13
CA ASN A 335 1.21 -26.76 13.17
C ASN A 335 0.58 -25.35 13.24
N SER A 336 -0.73 -25.30 13.52
CA SER A 336 -1.48 -24.08 13.82
C SER A 336 -2.41 -24.29 15.03
N PRO A 337 -1.89 -24.60 16.23
CA PRO A 337 -2.71 -24.96 17.39
C PRO A 337 -3.73 -23.88 17.73
N ARG A 338 -4.96 -24.32 17.96
CA ARG A 338 -6.04 -23.48 18.48
C ARG A 338 -5.91 -23.37 20.00
N VAL A 339 -5.60 -22.18 20.47
CA VAL A 339 -5.55 -21.82 21.89
C VAL A 339 -6.89 -21.18 22.26
N SER A 340 -7.57 -21.75 23.26
CA SER A 340 -8.92 -21.35 23.65
C SER A 340 -9.28 -21.90 25.03
N ALA A 341 -9.54 -21.01 25.99
CA ALA A 341 -10.04 -21.36 27.32
C ALA A 341 -11.29 -22.26 27.27
N LYS A 342 -12.23 -21.99 26.35
CA LYS A 342 -13.45 -22.82 26.16
C LYS A 342 -13.17 -24.26 25.72
N ARG A 343 -12.04 -24.50 25.06
CA ARG A 343 -11.67 -25.84 24.57
C ARG A 343 -11.00 -26.62 25.69
N ALA A 344 -10.09 -25.97 26.42
CA ALA A 344 -9.44 -26.57 27.59
C ALA A 344 -10.45 -26.99 28.66
N LYS A 345 -11.50 -26.18 28.91
CA LYS A 345 -12.59 -26.56 29.82
C LYS A 345 -13.38 -27.81 29.41
N ARG A 346 -13.28 -28.27 28.16
CA ARG A 346 -14.02 -29.44 27.64
C ARG A 346 -13.15 -30.68 27.51
N ASP A 347 -11.84 -30.54 27.70
CA ASP A 347 -10.85 -31.59 27.47
C ASP A 347 -9.74 -31.42 28.51
N GLU A 348 -9.85 -32.19 29.60
CA GLU A 348 -8.96 -32.13 30.75
C GLU A 348 -7.50 -32.52 30.41
N SER A 349 -7.26 -33.14 29.24
CA SER A 349 -5.91 -33.45 28.75
C SER A 349 -5.15 -32.23 28.21
N ILE A 350 -5.83 -31.10 27.99
CA ILE A 350 -5.25 -29.87 27.48
C ILE A 350 -4.75 -29.03 28.66
N ILE A 351 -3.42 -28.99 28.84
CA ILE A 351 -2.79 -27.97 29.68
C ILE A 351 -3.15 -26.60 29.07
N PHE A 352 -3.70 -25.72 29.90
CA PHE A 352 -4.06 -24.37 29.52
C PHE A 352 -3.87 -23.44 30.73
N GLU A 353 -2.81 -22.65 30.68
CA GLU A 353 -2.62 -21.52 31.57
C GLU A 353 -2.64 -20.26 30.71
N GLU A 354 -3.62 -19.39 30.92
CA GLU A 354 -3.66 -18.07 30.28
C GLU A 354 -3.94 -17.04 31.37
N GLN A 355 -2.92 -16.26 31.73
CA GLN A 355 -3.00 -15.33 32.85
C GLN A 355 -1.99 -14.19 32.69
N TRP A 356 -2.30 -13.07 33.33
CA TRP A 356 -1.32 -12.01 33.58
C TRP A 356 -0.56 -12.38 34.85
N ILE A 357 0.76 -12.57 34.75
CA ILE A 357 1.60 -12.81 35.92
C ILE A 357 2.39 -11.57 36.27
N LYS A 358 2.52 -11.26 37.57
CA LYS A 358 3.46 -10.23 38.03
C LYS A 358 4.87 -10.74 37.77
N TYR A 359 5.67 -9.92 37.12
CA TYR A 359 7.04 -10.19 36.73
C TYR A 359 7.92 -9.05 37.21
N ASN A 360 9.09 -9.39 37.74
CA ASN A 360 10.14 -8.45 38.06
C ASN A 360 11.47 -9.10 37.66
N GLY A 361 12.03 -8.68 36.54
CA GLY A 361 13.21 -9.32 35.99
C GLY A 361 13.64 -8.75 34.63
N PRO A 362 14.70 -9.30 34.02
CA PRO A 362 15.18 -8.87 32.72
C PRO A 362 14.25 -9.29 31.58
N ILE A 363 14.02 -8.37 30.65
CA ILE A 363 13.30 -8.57 29.39
C ILE A 363 14.19 -8.22 28.20
N TRP A 364 13.87 -8.76 27.04
CA TRP A 364 14.63 -8.49 25.82
C TRP A 364 13.77 -8.55 24.56
N CYS A 365 14.21 -7.89 23.49
CA CYS A 365 13.60 -7.99 22.16
C CYS A 365 14.60 -7.67 21.04
N VAL A 366 14.23 -7.96 19.80
CA VAL A 366 15.04 -7.67 18.61
C VAL A 366 14.17 -7.05 17.51
N SER A 367 14.63 -5.93 16.96
CA SER A 367 14.04 -5.31 15.77
C SER A 367 14.72 -5.85 14.51
N LEU A 368 13.99 -6.59 13.66
CA LEU A 368 14.54 -7.12 12.41
C LEU A 368 14.36 -6.15 11.23
N LYS A 369 15.28 -6.21 10.25
CA LYS A 369 15.14 -5.51 8.96
C LYS A 369 13.94 -6.00 8.14
N LYS A 370 13.62 -7.30 8.17
CA LYS A 370 12.53 -7.93 7.41
C LYS A 370 11.46 -8.54 8.32
N ASN A 371 10.21 -8.55 7.84
CA ASN A 371 9.00 -9.26 8.33
C ASN A 371 8.55 -9.09 9.80
N HIS A 372 9.40 -8.61 10.71
CA HIS A 372 9.09 -8.32 12.13
C HIS A 372 8.55 -9.51 12.93
N THR A 373 8.94 -10.71 12.54
CA THR A 373 8.61 -11.96 13.23
C THR A 373 9.86 -12.72 13.60
N LEU A 374 9.81 -13.40 14.74
CA LEU A 374 10.90 -14.20 15.31
C LEU A 374 10.40 -15.62 15.57
N TYR A 375 11.23 -16.61 15.29
CA TYR A 375 10.97 -17.98 15.75
C TYR A 375 11.56 -18.14 17.14
N VAL A 376 10.69 -18.23 18.14
CA VAL A 376 11.09 -18.28 19.54
C VAL A 376 10.69 -19.60 20.17
N ARG A 377 11.35 -19.98 21.26
CA ARG A 377 10.92 -21.10 22.10
C ARG A 377 11.04 -20.74 23.57
N ARG A 378 10.16 -21.33 24.38
CA ARG A 378 10.19 -21.27 25.83
C ARG A 378 9.84 -22.64 26.38
N ASN A 379 10.56 -23.13 27.38
CA ASN A 379 10.41 -24.50 27.93
C ASN A 379 10.42 -25.59 26.84
N GLY A 380 11.26 -25.43 25.81
CA GLY A 380 11.36 -26.36 24.69
C GLY A 380 10.19 -26.37 23.71
N ILE A 381 9.24 -25.42 23.82
CA ILE A 381 8.08 -25.31 22.94
C ILE A 381 8.27 -24.15 21.96
N PRO A 382 8.49 -24.41 20.66
CA PRO A 382 8.71 -23.34 19.68
C PRO A 382 7.41 -22.81 19.09
N VAL A 383 7.39 -21.53 18.71
CA VAL A 383 6.27 -20.82 18.06
C VAL A 383 6.77 -19.56 17.36
N TRP A 384 6.09 -19.12 16.30
CA TRP A 384 6.32 -17.79 15.74
C TRP A 384 5.70 -16.71 16.65
N SER A 385 6.43 -15.62 16.86
CA SER A 385 5.97 -14.42 17.56
C SER A 385 6.48 -13.16 16.85
N GLY A 386 5.94 -11.99 17.17
CA GLY A 386 6.36 -10.69 16.62
C GLY A 386 7.40 -10.01 17.51
N ASN A 387 7.82 -8.80 17.18
CA ASN A 387 8.70 -7.97 18.02
C ASN A 387 7.97 -6.76 18.63
N SER A 388 8.68 -5.88 19.36
CA SER A 388 8.14 -4.78 20.18
C SER A 388 7.21 -3.80 19.45
N ALA A 389 6.10 -3.40 20.10
CA ALA A 389 5.35 -2.19 19.73
C ALA A 389 6.06 -0.92 20.25
N GLY A 390 5.94 0.20 19.53
CA GLY A 390 6.70 1.45 19.77
C GLY A 390 7.69 1.83 18.66
N ARG A 391 7.79 1.01 17.61
CA ARG A 391 8.73 1.18 16.49
C ARG A 391 8.43 2.36 15.57
N PHE A 392 7.17 2.73 15.38
CA PHE A 392 6.82 3.82 14.46
C PHE A 392 7.31 5.18 14.94
N LEU A 393 7.08 5.53 16.22
CA LEU A 393 7.60 6.78 16.77
C LEU A 393 9.13 6.81 16.68
N THR A 394 9.81 5.73 17.10
CA THR A 394 11.28 5.63 17.01
C THR A 394 11.79 5.76 15.57
N MET A 395 11.14 5.08 14.61
CA MET A 395 11.47 5.19 13.19
C MET A 395 11.31 6.62 12.68
N ILE A 396 10.19 7.28 13.02
CA ILE A 396 9.89 8.64 12.61
C ILE A 396 10.93 9.62 13.18
N LEU A 397 11.24 9.51 14.47
CA LEU A 397 12.25 10.32 15.14
C LEU A 397 13.61 10.16 14.46
N ASN A 398 14.05 8.92 14.23
CA ASN A 398 15.33 8.64 13.57
C ASN A 398 15.39 9.21 12.14
N LEU A 399 14.30 9.09 11.36
CA LEU A 399 14.22 9.66 10.01
C LEU A 399 14.24 11.18 10.01
N ALA A 400 13.73 11.82 11.07
CA ALA A 400 13.79 13.26 11.27
C ALA A 400 15.10 13.73 11.95
N GLY A 401 16.02 12.83 12.30
CA GLY A 401 17.28 13.17 12.97
C GLY A 401 17.15 13.48 14.47
N LEU A 402 16.14 12.92 15.14
CA LEU A 402 15.88 13.04 16.59
C LEU A 402 16.05 11.67 17.29
N SER A 403 16.47 11.67 18.55
CA SER A 403 16.51 10.50 19.43
C SER A 403 15.43 10.58 20.51
N ARG A 404 15.08 9.45 21.12
CA ARG A 404 14.22 9.44 22.33
C ARG A 404 14.88 10.12 23.52
N ASP A 405 16.20 10.14 23.56
CA ASP A 405 16.95 10.78 24.65
C ASP A 405 16.87 12.31 24.58
N ASP A 406 16.43 12.88 23.45
CA ASP A 406 16.25 14.33 23.28
C ASP A 406 14.88 14.82 23.77
N LEU A 407 14.02 13.93 24.29
CA LEU A 407 12.58 14.15 24.36
C LEU A 407 12.01 13.75 25.72
N TYR A 408 11.04 14.52 26.21
CA TYR A 408 10.17 14.13 27.31
C TYR A 408 8.80 13.71 26.75
N ILE A 409 8.41 12.46 26.96
CA ILE A 409 7.20 11.85 26.38
C ILE A 409 6.16 11.67 27.47
N THR A 410 4.94 12.12 27.23
CA THR A 410 3.82 12.02 28.16
C THR A 410 2.48 12.00 27.40
N ASN A 411 1.36 12.03 28.13
CA ASN A 411 0.01 11.96 27.54
C ASN A 411 -0.91 13.04 28.12
N VAL A 412 -1.95 13.43 27.38
CA VAL A 412 -3.01 14.31 27.91
C VAL A 412 -3.66 13.67 29.15
N SER A 413 -4.06 12.41 29.03
CA SER A 413 -4.56 11.63 30.16
C SER A 413 -3.42 10.82 30.77
N LYS A 414 -3.27 10.83 32.09
CA LYS A 414 -2.37 9.90 32.82
C LYS A 414 -3.03 8.56 33.09
N ILE A 415 -4.35 8.49 32.99
CA ILE A 415 -5.12 7.27 33.13
C ILE A 415 -5.55 6.75 31.76
N ARG A 416 -5.82 5.45 31.67
CA ARG A 416 -6.30 4.84 30.43
C ARG A 416 -7.66 5.38 30.00
N ALA A 417 -7.81 5.69 28.72
CA ALA A 417 -9.11 5.96 28.14
C ALA A 417 -10.01 4.70 28.08
N PRO A 418 -11.34 4.82 28.25
CA PRO A 418 -12.27 3.72 28.02
C PRO A 418 -12.16 3.18 26.60
N ASN A 419 -11.97 1.87 26.47
CA ASN A 419 -11.77 1.18 25.19
C ASN A 419 -10.66 1.78 24.30
N ASP A 420 -9.61 2.37 24.90
CA ASP A 420 -8.53 3.09 24.18
C ASP A 420 -9.06 4.24 23.30
N LYS A 421 -10.17 4.87 23.69
CA LYS A 421 -10.77 6.01 22.98
C LYS A 421 -10.94 7.19 23.91
N MET A 422 -10.15 8.23 23.71
CA MET A 422 -10.25 9.45 24.53
C MET A 422 -11.62 10.14 24.43
N GLU A 423 -12.28 10.06 23.28
CA GLU A 423 -13.66 10.53 23.10
C GLU A 423 -14.63 9.93 24.12
N LEU A 424 -14.41 8.68 24.54
CA LEU A 424 -15.23 8.02 25.56
C LEU A 424 -14.89 8.50 26.97
N LEU A 425 -13.65 8.89 27.24
CA LEU A 425 -13.30 9.50 28.53
C LEU A 425 -13.95 10.88 28.63
N GLU A 426 -13.82 11.70 27.58
CA GLU A 426 -14.42 13.02 27.53
C GLU A 426 -15.96 12.97 27.64
N SER A 427 -16.62 12.12 26.85
CA SER A 427 -18.09 12.10 26.80
C SER A 427 -18.75 11.40 27.98
N ARG A 428 -18.12 10.39 28.60
CA ARG A 428 -18.73 9.60 29.68
C ARG A 428 -18.24 9.99 31.08
N HIS A 429 -17.06 10.60 31.18
CA HIS A 429 -16.43 10.98 32.45
C HIS A 429 -15.81 12.38 32.34
N PRO A 430 -16.60 13.42 32.05
CA PRO A 430 -16.10 14.77 31.76
C PRO A 430 -15.32 15.39 32.94
N ASP A 431 -15.70 15.10 34.18
CA ASP A 431 -15.00 15.60 35.37
C ASP A 431 -13.59 15.00 35.47
N VAL A 432 -13.47 13.69 35.22
CA VAL A 432 -12.19 12.98 35.21
C VAL A 432 -11.31 13.49 34.08
N TYR A 433 -11.87 13.64 32.88
CA TYR A 433 -11.15 14.21 31.74
C TYR A 433 -10.62 15.61 32.05
N SER A 434 -11.47 16.49 32.62
CA SER A 434 -11.09 17.86 32.98
C SER A 434 -9.96 17.88 34.02
N GLU A 435 -9.98 16.95 34.97
CA GLU A 435 -8.91 16.81 35.96
C GLU A 435 -7.60 16.34 35.33
N GLN A 436 -7.65 15.39 34.39
CA GLN A 436 -6.46 14.98 33.64
C GLN A 436 -5.84 16.12 32.84
N VAL A 437 -6.68 16.99 32.25
CA VAL A 437 -6.20 18.19 31.53
C VAL A 437 -5.50 19.18 32.48
N LYS A 438 -5.99 19.35 33.72
CA LYS A 438 -5.28 20.16 34.72
C LYS A 438 -3.93 19.58 35.08
N ILE A 439 -3.87 18.27 35.38
CA ILE A 439 -2.62 17.56 35.69
C ILE A 439 -1.61 17.69 34.54
N MET A 440 -2.08 17.62 33.30
CA MET A 440 -1.26 17.85 32.10
C MET A 440 -0.64 19.26 32.09
N ILE A 441 -1.44 20.29 32.38
CA ILE A 441 -0.97 21.69 32.41
C ILE A 441 0.00 21.94 33.55
N GLU A 442 -0.26 21.36 34.73
CA GLU A 442 0.65 21.42 35.88
C GLU A 442 1.99 20.76 35.56
N GLU A 443 1.98 19.55 34.99
CA GLU A 443 3.21 18.87 34.57
C GLU A 443 4.02 19.69 33.55
N ILE A 444 3.38 20.30 32.55
CA ILE A 444 4.09 21.15 31.58
C ILE A 444 4.77 22.33 32.28
N ASN A 445 4.06 23.01 33.19
CA ASN A 445 4.53 24.20 33.88
C ASN A 445 5.60 23.91 34.94
N ASP A 446 5.66 22.68 35.45
CA ASP A 446 6.67 22.23 36.40
C ASP A 446 7.99 21.83 35.71
N LEU A 447 7.98 21.64 34.39
CA LEU A 447 9.20 21.34 33.62
C LEU A 447 10.04 22.62 33.44
N PRO A 448 11.37 22.53 33.60
CA PRO A 448 12.25 23.70 33.66
C PRO A 448 12.32 24.52 32.37
N ASN A 449 12.21 23.91 31.18
CA ASN A 449 12.50 24.63 29.93
C ASN A 449 11.86 24.06 28.64
N PRO A 450 10.55 23.75 28.59
CA PRO A 450 9.92 23.35 27.34
C PRO A 450 9.91 24.50 26.31
N LYS A 451 10.33 24.18 25.08
CA LYS A 451 10.40 25.10 23.92
C LYS A 451 9.51 24.66 22.76
N ILE A 452 9.37 23.36 22.55
CA ILE A 452 8.51 22.77 21.53
C ILE A 452 7.63 21.72 22.19
N ILE A 453 6.32 21.78 21.93
CA ILE A 453 5.37 20.76 22.35
C ILE A 453 4.80 20.09 21.10
N VAL A 454 5.04 18.81 20.91
CA VAL A 454 4.50 18.04 19.80
C VAL A 454 3.19 17.39 20.22
N ALA A 455 2.08 17.86 19.65
CA ALA A 455 0.74 17.37 19.95
C ALA A 455 0.37 16.20 19.02
N MET A 456 0.49 14.97 19.52
CA MET A 456 0.22 13.75 18.75
C MET A 456 -1.24 13.30 18.90
N GLY A 457 -2.08 13.68 17.95
CA GLY A 457 -3.50 13.31 17.91
C GLY A 457 -4.46 14.47 18.23
N ALA A 458 -5.75 14.19 18.09
CA ALA A 458 -6.80 15.22 18.10
C ALA A 458 -7.03 15.80 19.50
N HIS A 459 -6.97 14.97 20.55
CA HIS A 459 -7.14 15.44 21.92
C HIS A 459 -5.90 16.19 22.42
N ALA A 460 -4.69 15.74 22.05
CA ALA A 460 -3.47 16.47 22.35
C ALA A 460 -3.52 17.89 21.76
N LEU A 461 -3.84 18.00 20.48
CA LEU A 461 -4.02 19.29 19.81
C LEU A 461 -5.03 20.17 20.55
N LYS A 462 -6.24 19.65 20.78
CA LYS A 462 -7.33 20.40 21.40
C LYS A 462 -6.98 20.97 22.76
N ASN A 463 -6.38 20.17 23.64
CA ASN A 463 -6.10 20.64 25.00
C ASN A 463 -4.84 21.49 25.10
N LEU A 464 -3.93 21.39 24.13
CA LEU A 464 -2.72 22.22 24.09
C LEU A 464 -2.93 23.57 23.41
N THR A 465 -3.95 23.72 22.53
CA THR A 465 -4.11 24.94 21.72
C THR A 465 -5.55 25.46 21.55
N ASN A 466 -6.57 24.78 22.09
CA ASN A 466 -8.00 25.03 21.87
C ASN A 466 -8.53 24.83 20.43
N VAL A 467 -7.70 24.37 19.48
CA VAL A 467 -8.15 24.11 18.09
C VAL A 467 -8.50 22.63 17.87
N ARG A 468 -9.26 22.31 16.81
CA ARG A 468 -9.69 20.94 16.52
C ARG A 468 -9.47 20.57 15.05
N GLY A 469 -9.34 19.28 14.78
CA GLY A 469 -9.19 18.72 13.43
C GLY A 469 -7.73 18.47 13.06
N ILE A 470 -7.12 17.44 13.63
CA ILE A 470 -5.69 17.14 13.48
C ILE A 470 -5.23 17.03 12.02
N ILE A 471 -6.10 16.59 11.10
CA ILE A 471 -5.79 16.47 9.67
C ILE A 471 -5.36 17.82 9.08
N ASN A 472 -6.01 18.90 9.49
CA ASN A 472 -5.79 20.24 8.93
C ASN A 472 -4.66 20.98 9.64
N TRP A 473 -4.50 20.73 10.94
CA TRP A 473 -3.52 21.41 11.79
C TRP A 473 -2.16 20.72 11.86
N ARG A 474 -2.02 19.48 11.37
CA ARG A 474 -0.75 18.77 11.40
C ARG A 474 0.34 19.56 10.68
N GLY A 475 1.52 19.65 11.29
CA GLY A 475 2.66 20.43 10.79
C GLY A 475 2.54 21.94 10.92
N CYS A 476 1.37 22.50 11.22
CA CYS A 476 1.18 23.94 11.37
C CYS A 476 1.55 24.39 12.78
N PRO A 477 2.58 25.25 12.95
CA PRO A 477 2.91 25.81 14.25
C PRO A 477 1.70 26.54 14.84
N THR A 478 1.42 26.27 16.11
CA THR A 478 0.23 26.78 16.80
C THR A 478 0.61 27.30 18.18
N PRO A 479 0.11 28.47 18.62
CA PRO A 479 0.37 28.96 19.97
C PRO A 479 -0.24 28.01 21.01
N PRO A 480 0.43 27.82 22.17
CA PRO A 480 -0.15 27.09 23.28
C PRO A 480 -1.31 27.86 23.90
N ILE A 481 -2.15 27.18 24.69
CA ILE A 481 -3.16 27.84 25.53
C ILE A 481 -2.50 28.74 26.60
N ASP A 482 -3.19 29.81 27.00
CA ASP A 482 -2.71 30.78 28.01
C ASP A 482 -2.32 30.16 29.36
N ALA A 483 -2.84 28.97 29.68
CA ALA A 483 -2.53 28.26 30.92
C ALA A 483 -1.10 27.66 30.93
N ILE A 484 -0.47 27.51 29.77
CA ILE A 484 0.93 27.09 29.63
C ILE A 484 1.81 28.34 29.74
N LYS A 485 2.62 28.43 30.79
CA LYS A 485 3.40 29.62 31.14
C LYS A 485 4.73 29.74 30.39
N HIS A 486 5.05 28.76 29.56
CA HIS A 486 6.29 28.72 28.80
C HIS A 486 6.13 29.39 27.43
N ASP A 487 7.13 30.19 27.07
CA ASP A 487 7.30 30.68 25.71
C ASP A 487 7.74 29.52 24.80
N CYS A 488 6.75 28.83 24.26
CA CYS A 488 6.90 27.62 23.47
C CYS A 488 5.92 27.60 22.29
N VAL A 489 6.20 26.74 21.31
CA VAL A 489 5.33 26.51 20.15
C VAL A 489 4.79 25.09 20.18
N VAL A 490 3.52 24.92 19.80
CA VAL A 490 2.92 23.60 19.62
C VAL A 490 3.01 23.20 18.15
N ILE A 491 3.58 22.03 17.86
CA ILE A 491 3.60 21.42 16.53
C ILE A 491 2.66 20.20 16.53
N PRO A 492 1.48 20.30 15.91
CA PRO A 492 0.55 19.17 15.84
C PRO A 492 1.04 18.11 14.85
N THR A 493 0.78 16.84 15.14
CA THR A 493 0.99 15.75 14.17
C THR A 493 0.05 14.58 14.43
N TYR A 494 -0.05 13.67 13.46
CA TYR A 494 -0.80 12.43 13.67
C TYR A 494 -0.16 11.58 14.77
N HIS A 495 -1.01 10.96 15.58
CA HIS A 495 -0.52 9.94 16.49
C HIS A 495 0.08 8.75 15.69
N PRO A 496 1.31 8.28 15.99
CA PRO A 496 1.99 7.23 15.21
C PRO A 496 1.22 5.92 15.04
N SER A 497 0.24 5.64 15.91
CA SER A 497 -0.66 4.48 15.77
C SER A 497 -1.48 4.49 14.48
N ILE A 498 -1.67 5.65 13.83
CA ILE A 498 -2.38 5.74 12.55
C ILE A 498 -1.70 4.91 11.45
N LEU A 499 -0.38 4.70 11.54
CA LEU A 499 0.41 3.95 10.57
C LEU A 499 0.07 2.46 10.53
N HIS A 500 -0.63 1.93 11.54
CA HIS A 500 -1.19 0.57 11.49
C HIS A 500 -2.36 0.46 10.48
N TYR A 501 -3.01 1.56 10.15
CA TYR A 501 -4.18 1.61 9.28
C TYR A 501 -3.88 2.25 7.94
N ASN A 502 -3.03 3.29 7.94
CA ASN A 502 -2.60 4.00 6.75
C ASN A 502 -1.11 4.28 6.83
N TYR A 503 -0.31 3.33 6.35
CA TYR A 503 1.14 3.43 6.43
C TYR A 503 1.68 4.65 5.68
N LYS A 504 1.09 5.02 4.53
CA LYS A 504 1.54 6.14 3.69
C LYS A 504 1.72 7.47 4.43
N LEU A 505 0.99 7.70 5.52
CA LEU A 505 1.08 8.93 6.32
C LEU A 505 2.42 9.09 7.05
N TRP A 506 3.29 8.07 7.07
CA TRP A 506 4.59 8.15 7.75
C TRP A 506 5.42 9.33 7.27
N VAL A 507 5.35 9.68 5.98
CA VAL A 507 6.08 10.83 5.40
C VAL A 507 5.61 12.17 5.95
N LEU A 508 4.31 12.35 6.18
CA LEU A 508 3.76 13.60 6.72
C LEU A 508 4.17 13.76 8.17
N ILE A 509 4.13 12.67 8.95
CA ILE A 509 4.59 12.69 10.33
C ILE A 509 6.10 13.01 10.37
N VAL A 510 6.91 12.39 9.50
CA VAL A 510 8.35 12.71 9.40
C VAL A 510 8.57 14.17 9.02
N ALA A 511 7.83 14.73 8.05
CA ALA A 511 7.92 16.15 7.70
C ALA A 511 7.62 17.07 8.89
N ASP A 512 6.59 16.74 9.69
CA ASP A 512 6.25 17.50 10.90
C ASP A 512 7.40 17.43 11.94
N PHE A 513 8.07 16.29 12.10
CA PHE A 513 9.25 16.16 12.98
C PHE A 513 10.53 16.77 12.40
N ILE A 514 10.70 16.83 11.08
CA ILE A 514 11.81 17.57 10.45
C ILE A 514 11.68 19.06 10.80
N LYS A 515 10.45 19.59 10.85
CA LYS A 515 10.22 20.97 11.33
C LYS A 515 10.61 21.14 12.80
N VAL A 516 10.30 20.17 13.66
CA VAL A 516 10.76 20.16 15.07
C VAL A 516 12.29 20.18 15.13
N LYS A 517 12.96 19.34 14.33
CA LYS A 517 14.42 19.29 14.25
C LYS A 517 15.02 20.60 13.76
N ARG A 518 14.45 21.22 12.72
CA ARG A 518 14.88 22.53 12.21
C ARG A 518 14.82 23.60 13.30
N ILE A 519 13.71 23.70 14.04
CA ILE A 519 13.56 24.67 15.14
C ILE A 519 14.58 24.40 16.26
N GLN A 520 14.87 23.13 16.57
CA GLN A 520 15.94 22.75 17.50
C GLN A 520 17.30 23.23 17.00
N ASP A 521 17.64 22.99 15.74
CA ASP A 521 18.93 23.34 15.14
C ASP A 521 19.13 24.88 15.04
N GLU A 522 18.03 25.64 14.91
CA GLU A 522 18.01 27.10 14.96
C GLU A 522 18.10 27.67 16.40
N GLY A 523 18.30 26.80 17.39
CA GLY A 523 18.45 27.17 18.81
C GLY A 523 17.13 27.55 19.47
N PHE A 524 16.03 26.91 19.08
CA PHE A 524 14.67 27.12 19.61
C PHE A 524 14.12 28.53 19.40
N LYS A 525 14.56 29.22 18.34
CA LYS A 525 14.13 30.58 18.00
C LYS A 525 12.93 30.54 17.05
N PHE A 526 11.76 30.14 17.54
CA PHE A 526 10.54 30.21 16.74
C PHE A 526 9.82 31.56 16.94
N LYS A 527 9.40 32.19 15.84
CA LYS A 527 8.50 33.34 15.87
C LYS A 527 7.40 33.13 14.84
N PHE A 528 6.16 33.37 15.26
CA PHE A 528 5.04 33.34 14.33
C PHE A 528 5.24 34.38 13.23
N PRO A 529 5.05 34.01 11.96
CA PRO A 529 5.08 34.96 10.86
C PRO A 529 4.10 36.11 11.12
N THR A 530 4.48 37.32 10.76
CA THR A 530 3.62 38.49 10.77
C THR A 530 3.35 38.93 9.34
N TRP A 531 2.10 39.21 9.02
CA TRP A 531 1.69 39.67 7.70
C TRP A 531 0.98 41.03 7.80
N LYS A 532 1.02 41.76 6.69
CA LYS A 532 0.33 43.02 6.45
C LYS A 532 -0.73 42.75 5.39
N PHE A 533 -1.95 42.47 5.86
CA PHE A 533 -3.10 42.31 4.99
C PHE A 533 -3.81 43.63 4.76
N ILE A 534 -4.23 43.85 3.52
CA ILE A 534 -5.10 44.95 3.13
C ILE A 534 -6.45 44.33 2.74
N THR A 535 -7.34 44.13 3.71
CA THR A 535 -8.61 43.39 3.54
C THR A 535 -9.85 44.27 3.53
N ARG A 536 -9.68 45.58 3.77
CA ARG A 536 -10.68 46.63 3.55
C ARG A 536 -10.04 47.81 2.84
N PRO A 537 -9.51 47.59 1.62
CA PRO A 537 -8.77 48.63 0.93
C PRO A 537 -9.69 49.82 0.64
N SER A 538 -9.11 51.03 0.67
CA SER A 538 -9.65 52.17 -0.06
C SER A 538 -9.34 52.04 -1.55
N PHE A 539 -10.06 52.76 -2.39
CA PHE A 539 -9.80 52.79 -3.84
C PHE A 539 -8.33 53.11 -4.15
N GLN A 540 -7.75 54.14 -3.51
CA GLN A 540 -6.36 54.51 -3.71
C GLN A 540 -5.38 53.40 -3.28
N GLN A 541 -5.67 52.70 -2.18
CA GLN A 541 -4.84 51.58 -1.75
C GLN A 541 -4.84 50.43 -2.77
N VAL A 542 -5.98 50.15 -3.41
CA VAL A 542 -6.03 49.16 -4.51
C VAL A 542 -5.13 49.59 -5.66
N MET A 543 -5.30 50.84 -6.14
CA MET A 543 -4.56 51.35 -7.30
C MET A 543 -3.05 51.36 -7.06
N ASP A 544 -2.61 51.90 -5.91
CA ASP A 544 -1.19 51.97 -5.53
C ASP A 544 -0.57 50.57 -5.39
N THR A 545 -1.32 49.63 -4.80
CA THR A 545 -0.84 48.25 -4.61
C THR A 545 -0.71 47.51 -5.93
N LEU A 546 -1.67 47.69 -6.85
CA LEU A 546 -1.61 47.10 -8.19
C LEU A 546 -0.44 47.69 -9.02
N ASP A 547 -0.15 48.99 -8.87
CA ASP A 547 1.06 49.60 -9.47
C ASP A 547 2.35 49.01 -8.88
N LEU A 548 2.41 48.83 -7.56
CA LEU A 548 3.53 48.17 -6.91
C LEU A 548 3.72 46.73 -7.40
N ILE A 549 2.64 45.95 -7.51
CA ILE A 549 2.70 44.58 -8.04
C ILE A 549 3.22 44.59 -9.48
N LYS A 550 2.77 45.54 -10.29
CA LYS A 550 3.25 45.72 -11.67
C LYS A 550 4.75 46.05 -11.71
N GLU A 551 5.23 46.92 -10.83
CA GLU A 551 6.66 47.25 -10.69
C GLU A 551 7.49 46.03 -10.27
N LYS A 552 7.00 45.23 -9.32
CA LYS A 552 7.65 43.99 -8.86
C LYS A 552 7.73 42.92 -9.96
N GLY A 553 6.76 42.92 -10.87
CA GLY A 553 6.71 41.99 -12.01
C GLY A 553 6.34 40.54 -11.66
N TYR A 554 6.08 40.24 -10.39
CA TYR A 554 5.66 38.91 -9.92
C TYR A 554 4.66 39.00 -8.76
N ALA A 555 3.61 38.18 -8.80
CA ALA A 555 2.69 38.01 -7.69
C ALA A 555 2.01 36.63 -7.72
N VAL A 556 1.48 36.22 -6.57
CA VAL A 556 0.50 35.15 -6.46
C VAL A 556 -0.90 35.74 -6.47
N VAL A 557 -1.82 35.08 -7.15
CA VAL A 557 -3.24 35.43 -7.20
C VAL A 557 -4.09 34.27 -6.67
N ASP A 558 -5.19 34.59 -5.99
CA ASP A 558 -6.23 33.64 -5.58
C ASP A 558 -7.60 34.32 -5.71
N VAL A 559 -8.61 33.57 -6.17
CA VAL A 559 -9.98 34.09 -6.32
C VAL A 559 -10.98 33.33 -5.47
N GLU A 560 -11.92 34.08 -4.90
CA GLU A 560 -12.95 33.50 -4.05
C GLU A 560 -14.33 33.49 -4.69
N THR A 561 -14.94 32.31 -4.79
CA THR A 561 -16.21 32.12 -5.52
C THR A 561 -17.32 31.42 -4.71
N PRO A 562 -17.82 32.00 -3.59
CA PRO A 562 -19.00 31.46 -2.91
C PRO A 562 -20.19 31.38 -3.90
N HIS A 563 -20.88 30.24 -3.96
CA HIS A 563 -21.91 29.95 -4.98
C HIS A 563 -21.50 30.11 -6.46
N ASN A 564 -20.20 30.02 -6.78
CA ASN A 564 -19.66 30.32 -8.12
C ASN A 564 -19.79 31.79 -8.53
N LEU A 565 -20.05 32.72 -7.59
CA LEU A 565 -20.00 34.15 -7.82
C LEU A 565 -18.66 34.68 -7.32
N LEU A 566 -17.92 35.40 -8.16
CA LEU A 566 -16.62 35.99 -7.78
C LEU A 566 -16.83 37.09 -6.74
N SER A 567 -16.36 36.84 -5.52
CA SER A 567 -16.53 37.71 -4.35
C SER A 567 -15.36 38.63 -4.08
N CYS A 568 -14.13 38.13 -4.25
CA CYS A 568 -12.92 38.91 -4.13
C CYS A 568 -11.77 38.30 -4.93
N ILE A 569 -10.76 39.12 -5.22
CA ILE A 569 -9.47 38.71 -5.79
C ILE A 569 -8.37 39.10 -4.82
N GLY A 570 -7.51 38.15 -4.49
CA GLY A 570 -6.34 38.34 -3.64
C GLY A 570 -5.06 38.43 -4.46
N PHE A 571 -4.12 39.24 -3.99
CA PHE A 571 -2.75 39.25 -4.50
C PHE A 571 -1.73 39.26 -3.37
N ALA A 572 -0.69 38.43 -3.47
CA ALA A 572 0.51 38.51 -2.63
C ALA A 572 1.76 38.73 -3.49
N TRP A 573 2.60 39.69 -3.10
CA TRP A 573 3.87 39.99 -3.77
C TRP A 573 5.10 39.71 -2.88
N SER A 574 4.87 39.17 -1.68
CA SER A 574 5.92 38.70 -0.77
C SER A 574 5.35 37.67 0.22
N ARG A 575 6.23 37.07 1.06
CA ARG A 575 5.83 36.16 2.16
C ARG A 575 4.99 36.81 3.26
N SER A 576 4.81 38.12 3.26
CA SER A 576 4.16 38.83 4.37
C SER A 576 3.19 39.92 3.93
N GLU A 577 3.04 40.20 2.65
CA GLU A 577 2.20 41.31 2.17
C GLU A 577 1.20 40.81 1.14
N ALA A 578 -0.08 41.08 1.40
CA ALA A 578 -1.16 40.73 0.51
C ALA A 578 -2.32 41.73 0.59
N ILE A 579 -3.06 41.85 -0.50
CA ILE A 579 -4.30 42.62 -0.61
C ILE A 579 -5.43 41.68 -1.02
N CYS A 580 -6.60 41.88 -0.41
CA CYS A 580 -7.86 41.30 -0.86
C CYS A 580 -8.72 42.43 -1.41
N ILE A 581 -9.15 42.31 -2.66
CA ILE A 581 -9.99 43.28 -3.35
C ILE A 581 -11.42 42.71 -3.40
N PRO A 582 -12.33 43.14 -2.50
CA PRO A 582 -13.70 42.65 -2.46
C PRO A 582 -14.59 43.33 -3.50
N PHE A 583 -15.62 42.63 -4.00
CA PHE A 583 -16.60 43.21 -4.92
C PHE A 583 -17.97 43.45 -4.29
N PHE A 584 -18.34 42.67 -3.28
CA PHE A 584 -19.59 42.87 -2.53
C PHE A 584 -19.46 42.53 -1.05
N TRP A 585 -20.33 43.15 -0.26
CA TRP A 585 -20.56 42.82 1.15
C TRP A 585 -21.41 41.56 1.28
N GLY A 586 -21.42 40.93 2.46
CA GLY A 586 -22.29 39.79 2.74
C GLY A 586 -23.79 40.12 2.64
N THR A 587 -24.14 41.42 2.63
CA THR A 587 -25.51 41.88 2.35
C THR A 587 -25.87 41.83 0.85
N GLY A 588 -24.92 41.49 -0.03
CA GLY A 588 -25.06 41.57 -1.49
C GLY A 588 -24.98 42.98 -2.07
N ARG A 589 -24.55 43.98 -1.27
CA ARG A 589 -24.31 45.34 -1.77
C ARG A 589 -22.92 45.41 -2.39
N ASN A 590 -22.76 46.12 -3.51
CA ASN A 590 -21.44 46.38 -4.09
C ASN A 590 -20.54 47.08 -3.06
N TYR A 591 -19.26 46.71 -3.08
CA TYR A 591 -18.25 47.33 -2.21
C TYR A 591 -17.83 48.71 -2.74
N TRP A 592 -17.78 48.86 -4.06
CA TRP A 592 -17.31 50.05 -4.77
C TRP A 592 -18.46 50.84 -5.43
N SER A 593 -18.23 52.11 -5.75
CA SER A 593 -19.04 52.78 -6.77
C SER A 593 -18.82 52.13 -8.14
N PHE A 594 -19.73 52.35 -9.10
CA PHE A 594 -19.57 51.82 -10.45
C PHE A 594 -18.27 52.29 -11.12
N GLU A 595 -17.95 53.57 -10.97
CA GLU A 595 -16.74 54.19 -11.54
C GLU A 595 -15.46 53.64 -10.91
N GLU A 596 -15.46 53.47 -9.58
CA GLU A 596 -14.34 52.86 -8.86
C GLU A 596 -14.14 51.39 -9.26
N GLU A 597 -15.22 50.60 -9.28
CA GLU A 597 -15.16 49.20 -9.64
C GLU A 597 -14.64 49.01 -11.07
N TYR A 598 -15.14 49.83 -12.01
CA TYR A 598 -14.68 49.80 -13.40
C TYR A 598 -13.18 50.08 -13.52
N ALA A 599 -12.69 51.12 -12.84
CA ALA A 599 -11.26 51.45 -12.83
C ALA A 599 -10.41 50.35 -12.17
N ILE A 600 -10.91 49.71 -11.10
CA ILE A 600 -10.26 48.57 -10.47
C ILE A 600 -10.16 47.40 -11.45
N TRP A 601 -11.25 47.06 -12.15
CA TRP A 601 -11.24 45.99 -13.17
C TRP A 601 -10.26 46.27 -14.31
N GLU A 602 -10.23 47.50 -14.82
CA GLU A 602 -9.26 47.91 -15.84
C GLU A 602 -7.82 47.74 -15.33
N LYS A 603 -7.55 48.15 -14.09
CA LYS A 603 -6.23 48.04 -13.46
C LYS A 603 -5.83 46.58 -13.22
N ILE A 604 -6.74 45.75 -12.72
CA ILE A 604 -6.50 44.31 -12.54
C ILE A 604 -6.20 43.67 -13.90
N SER A 605 -6.94 44.01 -14.95
CA SER A 605 -6.71 43.50 -16.30
C SER A 605 -5.30 43.87 -16.81
N ASP A 606 -4.90 45.14 -16.65
CA ASP A 606 -3.56 45.63 -17.00
C ASP A 606 -2.46 44.86 -16.24
N VAL A 607 -2.60 44.69 -14.92
CA VAL A 607 -1.65 43.92 -14.10
C VAL A 607 -1.57 42.46 -14.54
N CYS A 608 -2.71 41.77 -14.65
CA CYS A 608 -2.79 40.36 -15.01
C CYS A 608 -2.25 40.05 -16.42
N SER A 609 -2.28 41.03 -17.31
CA SER A 609 -1.80 40.89 -18.69
C SER A 609 -0.27 40.98 -18.82
N VAL A 610 0.43 41.57 -17.85
CA VAL A 610 1.88 41.83 -17.93
C VAL A 610 2.70 41.13 -16.85
N VAL A 611 2.18 41.03 -15.63
CA VAL A 611 2.87 40.45 -14.46
C VAL A 611 2.94 38.94 -14.58
N ASP A 612 4.05 38.36 -14.14
CA ASP A 612 4.13 36.90 -13.99
C ASP A 612 3.33 36.47 -12.77
N LEU A 613 2.19 35.83 -13.00
CA LEU A 613 1.29 35.38 -11.95
C LEU A 613 1.49 33.89 -11.65
N SER A 614 1.33 33.52 -10.39
CA SER A 614 1.26 32.13 -9.92
C SER A 614 0.04 31.92 -9.04
N ALA A 615 -0.39 30.68 -8.88
CA ALA A 615 -1.55 30.32 -8.06
C ALA A 615 -1.45 28.87 -7.58
N GLN A 616 -2.30 28.47 -6.66
CA GLN A 616 -2.53 27.06 -6.35
C GLN A 616 -3.67 26.56 -7.24
N ASN A 617 -3.49 25.47 -8.00
CA ASN A 617 -4.52 24.94 -8.90
C ASN A 617 -4.98 25.97 -9.96
N THR A 618 -4.01 26.54 -10.67
CA THR A 618 -4.14 27.71 -11.54
C THR A 618 -5.29 27.62 -12.55
N LEU A 619 -5.58 26.43 -13.10
CA LEU A 619 -6.67 26.25 -14.07
C LEU A 619 -8.03 26.76 -13.57
N PHE A 620 -8.24 26.78 -12.26
CA PHE A 620 -9.45 27.31 -11.65
C PHE A 620 -9.48 28.85 -11.69
N ASP A 621 -8.45 29.51 -11.13
CA ASP A 621 -8.35 30.97 -11.07
C ASP A 621 -8.33 31.58 -12.47
N TRP A 622 -7.55 30.99 -13.38
CA TRP A 622 -7.47 31.45 -14.77
C TRP A 622 -8.82 31.43 -15.45
N ARG A 623 -9.64 30.40 -15.20
CA ARG A 623 -10.99 30.30 -15.74
C ARG A 623 -11.87 31.42 -15.21
N ILE A 624 -11.89 31.62 -13.90
CA ILE A 624 -12.76 32.62 -13.28
C ILE A 624 -12.39 34.02 -13.79
N LEU A 625 -11.11 34.36 -13.82
CA LEU A 625 -10.64 35.67 -14.31
C LEU A 625 -10.91 35.85 -15.80
N TYR A 626 -10.69 34.81 -16.62
CA TYR A 626 -11.00 34.86 -18.05
C TYR A 626 -12.50 35.03 -18.33
N GLU A 627 -13.37 34.40 -17.54
CA GLU A 627 -14.83 34.59 -17.64
C GLU A 627 -15.27 36.02 -17.30
N HIS A 628 -14.43 36.78 -16.60
CA HIS A 628 -14.58 38.22 -16.36
C HIS A 628 -13.80 39.09 -17.35
N ASN A 629 -13.44 38.54 -18.52
CA ASN A 629 -12.71 39.23 -19.60
C ASN A 629 -11.30 39.71 -19.21
N ILE A 630 -10.65 39.10 -18.21
CA ILE A 630 -9.24 39.36 -17.92
C ILE A 630 -8.37 38.46 -18.80
N HIS A 631 -7.49 39.07 -19.59
CA HIS A 631 -6.49 38.35 -20.36
C HIS A 631 -5.28 38.03 -19.49
N LEU A 632 -4.97 36.74 -19.38
CA LEU A 632 -3.91 36.23 -18.53
C LEU A 632 -2.77 35.63 -19.36
N LYS A 633 -1.53 35.85 -18.90
CA LYS A 633 -0.35 35.13 -19.40
C LYS A 633 -0.39 33.65 -18.97
N LYS A 634 0.51 32.84 -19.52
CA LYS A 634 0.82 31.52 -18.94
C LYS A 634 1.22 31.71 -17.46
N PRO A 635 0.70 30.89 -16.53
CA PRO A 635 1.16 30.95 -15.14
C PRO A 635 2.66 30.66 -15.05
N LYS A 636 3.35 31.39 -14.18
CA LYS A 636 4.76 31.13 -13.88
C LYS A 636 4.88 29.84 -13.07
N TRP A 637 4.10 29.71 -12.00
CA TRP A 637 4.08 28.55 -11.12
C TRP A 637 2.66 28.12 -10.74
N ASP A 638 2.48 26.80 -10.57
CA ASP A 638 1.32 26.21 -9.92
C ASP A 638 1.82 25.30 -8.78
N SER A 639 1.68 25.75 -7.53
CA SER A 639 2.22 25.03 -6.36
C SER A 639 1.69 23.61 -6.23
N LEU A 640 0.45 23.37 -6.67
CA LEU A 640 -0.16 22.03 -6.66
C LEU A 640 0.56 21.12 -7.67
N LEU A 641 0.84 21.63 -8.87
CA LEU A 641 1.54 20.86 -9.91
C LEU A 641 3.02 20.67 -9.59
N MET A 642 3.67 21.67 -8.97
CA MET A 642 5.04 21.56 -8.47
C MET A 642 5.14 20.43 -7.45
N HIS A 643 4.26 20.43 -6.44
CA HIS A 643 4.23 19.39 -5.42
C HIS A 643 3.89 18.01 -5.99
N HIS A 644 2.96 17.91 -6.94
CA HIS A 644 2.67 16.63 -7.63
C HIS A 644 3.84 16.13 -8.48
N CYS A 645 4.62 17.02 -9.08
CA CYS A 645 5.82 16.61 -9.82
C CYS A 645 6.86 15.96 -8.90
N LEU A 646 6.98 16.44 -7.65
CA LEU A 646 7.89 15.88 -6.64
C LEU A 646 7.36 14.60 -5.99
N TYR A 647 6.06 14.57 -5.65
CA TYR A 647 5.46 13.60 -4.72
C TYR A 647 4.04 13.13 -5.11
N SER A 648 3.86 12.59 -6.31
CA SER A 648 2.58 12.11 -6.88
C SER A 648 1.64 11.27 -5.97
N GLU A 649 2.16 10.50 -5.01
CA GLU A 649 1.35 9.71 -4.07
C GLU A 649 0.77 10.52 -2.89
N MET A 650 1.28 11.73 -2.64
CA MET A 650 0.87 12.56 -1.51
C MET A 650 -0.40 13.37 -1.83
N PRO A 651 -1.19 13.77 -0.81
CA PRO A 651 -2.22 14.79 -1.00
C PRO A 651 -1.60 16.14 -1.39
N HIS A 652 -2.24 16.88 -2.31
CA HIS A 652 -1.73 18.15 -2.85
C HIS A 652 -2.63 19.35 -2.54
N THR A 653 -3.39 19.30 -1.44
CA THR A 653 -4.16 20.48 -1.00
C THR A 653 -3.22 21.56 -0.47
N LEU A 654 -3.64 22.82 -0.55
CA LEU A 654 -2.81 23.94 -0.08
C LEU A 654 -2.46 23.78 1.40
N ASP A 655 -3.41 23.32 2.23
CA ASP A 655 -3.19 23.03 3.65
C ASP A 655 -2.03 22.05 3.87
N ILE A 656 -1.94 20.99 3.06
CA ILE A 656 -0.86 19.99 3.19
C ILE A 656 0.47 20.55 2.71
N ILE A 657 0.47 21.34 1.63
CA ILE A 657 1.68 21.97 1.11
C ILE A 657 2.21 23.01 2.11
N THR A 658 1.38 23.96 2.53
CA THR A 658 1.77 25.04 3.47
C THR A 658 2.26 24.49 4.80
N SER A 659 1.60 23.47 5.34
CA SER A 659 2.03 22.83 6.58
C SER A 659 3.37 22.09 6.47
N ILE A 660 3.80 21.67 5.27
CA ILE A 660 5.15 21.11 5.06
C ILE A 660 6.18 22.24 4.88
N TYR A 661 5.92 23.17 3.96
CA TYR A 661 6.92 24.13 3.47
C TYR A 661 6.94 25.49 4.17
N THR A 662 5.96 25.79 5.03
CA THR A 662 5.82 27.11 5.67
C THR A 662 5.66 26.98 7.18
N ASP A 663 5.82 28.10 7.89
CA ASP A 663 5.53 28.21 9.33
C ASP A 663 4.21 28.94 9.60
N LEU A 664 3.33 29.00 8.60
CA LEU A 664 2.02 29.60 8.75
C LEU A 664 1.12 28.74 9.66
N PRO A 665 0.30 29.37 10.51
CA PRO A 665 -0.76 28.66 11.20
C PRO A 665 -1.82 28.18 10.19
N PHE A 666 -2.57 27.14 10.54
CA PHE A 666 -3.70 26.72 9.72
C PHE A 666 -4.83 27.76 9.77
N THR A 667 -5.42 28.05 8.61
CA THR A 667 -6.55 28.95 8.48
C THR A 667 -7.71 28.23 7.82
N LYS A 668 -8.87 28.26 8.47
CA LYS A 668 -10.06 27.55 7.97
C LYS A 668 -10.94 28.48 7.15
N LYS A 669 -11.30 28.04 5.95
CA LYS A 669 -12.43 28.59 5.19
C LYS A 669 -13.73 28.48 5.99
N ASP A 670 -14.69 29.38 5.78
CA ASP A 670 -15.95 29.30 6.52
C ASP A 670 -16.75 28.03 6.14
N GLU A 671 -17.27 27.29 7.14
CA GLU A 671 -17.89 25.97 6.95
C GLU A 671 -19.19 26.03 6.12
N ASP A 672 -19.87 27.18 6.16
CA ASP A 672 -21.09 27.40 5.40
C ASP A 672 -20.77 27.68 3.92
N GLU A 673 -19.59 28.21 3.58
CA GLU A 673 -19.15 28.42 2.18
C GLU A 673 -18.79 27.10 1.47
N GLU A 674 -18.25 26.12 2.19
CA GLU A 674 -17.99 24.77 1.67
C GLU A 674 -19.27 24.07 1.17
N LYS A 675 -20.42 24.40 1.76
CA LYS A 675 -21.74 23.89 1.38
C LYS A 675 -22.42 24.71 0.28
N GLY A 676 -21.73 25.72 -0.25
CA GLY A 676 -22.29 26.67 -1.21
C GLY A 676 -23.40 27.47 -0.58
N SER A 677 -23.09 28.29 0.43
CA SER A 677 -23.96 29.36 0.94
C SER A 677 -23.38 30.74 0.59
N VAL A 678 -24.22 31.79 0.62
CA VAL A 678 -23.84 33.17 0.28
C VAL A 678 -22.91 33.69 1.37
N LEU A 679 -21.97 34.56 1.00
CA LEU A 679 -21.12 35.27 1.96
C LEU A 679 -22.01 35.85 3.07
N LYS A 680 -21.82 35.38 4.30
CA LYS A 680 -22.73 35.71 5.41
C LYS A 680 -22.42 37.11 5.93
N VAL A 681 -23.47 37.90 6.15
CA VAL A 681 -23.35 39.22 6.80
C VAL A 681 -22.59 39.09 8.12
N GLY A 682 -21.51 39.86 8.27
CA GLY A 682 -20.65 39.87 9.45
C GLY A 682 -19.47 38.88 9.42
N SER A 683 -19.32 38.08 8.35
CA SER A 683 -18.18 37.16 8.17
C SER A 683 -17.14 37.65 7.15
N GLU A 684 -17.35 38.82 6.55
CA GLU A 684 -16.57 39.33 5.42
C GLU A 684 -15.07 39.44 5.76
N GLN A 685 -14.75 39.93 6.97
CA GLN A 685 -13.35 40.08 7.40
C GLN A 685 -12.58 38.76 7.38
N LYS A 686 -13.20 37.69 7.90
CA LYS A 686 -12.58 36.36 7.94
C LYS A 686 -12.40 35.79 6.54
N HIS A 687 -13.35 36.02 5.65
CA HIS A 687 -13.29 35.63 4.25
C HIS A 687 -12.14 36.33 3.51
N TRP A 688 -12.00 37.64 3.69
CA TRP A 688 -10.91 38.42 3.09
C TRP A 688 -9.54 38.07 3.66
N ASP A 689 -9.46 37.86 4.98
CA ASP A 689 -8.22 37.43 5.61
C ASP A 689 -7.81 36.05 5.06
N TYR A 690 -8.77 35.11 4.93
CA TYR A 690 -8.54 33.78 4.36
C TYR A 690 -7.97 33.87 2.93
N ASN A 691 -8.55 34.69 2.06
CA ASN A 691 -8.03 34.90 0.69
C ASN A 691 -6.58 35.44 0.69
N CYS A 692 -6.26 36.39 1.58
CA CYS A 692 -4.89 36.88 1.74
C CYS A 692 -3.94 35.78 2.27
N TYR A 693 -4.40 34.94 3.19
CA TYR A 693 -3.62 33.79 3.68
C TYR A 693 -3.33 32.78 2.57
N ASP A 694 -4.30 32.43 1.74
CA ASP A 694 -4.11 31.50 0.62
C ASP A 694 -3.08 32.07 -0.38
N CYS A 695 -3.12 33.38 -0.65
CA CYS A 695 -2.11 34.06 -1.47
C CYS A 695 -0.70 33.97 -0.86
N ILE A 696 -0.53 34.33 0.42
CA ILE A 696 0.79 34.30 1.09
C ILE A 696 1.31 32.87 1.24
N GLY A 697 0.45 31.94 1.65
CA GLY A 697 0.81 30.53 1.82
C GLY A 697 1.28 29.90 0.52
N THR A 698 0.57 30.21 -0.57
CA THR A 698 0.99 29.80 -1.93
C THR A 698 2.31 30.46 -2.32
N PHE A 699 2.50 31.76 -2.09
CA PHE A 699 3.74 32.48 -2.42
C PHE A 699 4.94 31.84 -1.72
N TRP A 700 4.85 31.63 -0.41
CA TRP A 700 5.92 31.03 0.37
C TRP A 700 6.17 29.57 -0.05
N ALA A 701 5.11 28.77 -0.22
CA ALA A 701 5.25 27.39 -0.67
C ALA A 701 5.94 27.29 -2.03
N ILE A 702 5.62 28.16 -2.99
CA ILE A 702 6.27 28.17 -4.32
C ILE A 702 7.78 28.39 -4.20
N GLU A 703 8.23 29.33 -3.35
CA GLU A 703 9.66 29.58 -3.20
C GLU A 703 10.42 28.38 -2.64
N GLU A 704 9.83 27.61 -1.73
CA GLU A 704 10.46 26.39 -1.21
C GLU A 704 10.36 25.21 -2.19
N LEU A 705 9.21 25.04 -2.85
CA LEU A 705 9.01 24.01 -3.88
C LEU A 705 9.91 24.23 -5.11
N GLU A 706 10.18 25.48 -5.48
CA GLU A 706 11.10 25.82 -6.58
C GLU A 706 12.52 25.37 -6.26
N LYS A 707 13.00 25.62 -5.04
CA LYS A 707 14.32 25.16 -4.58
C LYS A 707 14.39 23.63 -4.62
N GLU A 708 13.39 22.96 -4.06
CA GLU A 708 13.37 21.49 -4.03
C GLU A 708 13.29 20.88 -5.44
N LEU A 709 12.51 21.45 -6.36
CA LEU A 709 12.50 21.03 -7.76
C LEU A 709 13.89 21.13 -8.42
N ILE A 710 14.67 22.14 -8.07
CA ILE A 710 16.03 22.32 -8.59
C ILE A 710 16.98 21.31 -7.95
N GLU A 711 16.95 21.17 -6.62
CA GLU A 711 17.81 20.25 -5.86
C GLU A 711 17.59 18.78 -6.25
N GLU A 712 16.32 18.41 -6.49
CA GLU A 712 15.94 17.05 -6.91
C GLU A 712 16.07 16.82 -8.43
N GLY A 713 16.49 17.83 -9.20
CA GLY A 713 16.64 17.74 -10.66
C GLY A 713 15.32 17.59 -11.42
N MET A 714 14.19 17.92 -10.79
CA MET A 714 12.83 17.76 -11.33
C MET A 714 12.32 19.00 -12.08
N MET A 715 13.05 20.12 -12.04
CA MET A 715 12.67 21.35 -12.73
C MET A 715 12.38 21.15 -14.25
N PRO A 716 13.21 20.43 -15.03
CA PRO A 716 12.91 20.20 -16.45
C PRO A 716 11.61 19.42 -16.66
N VAL A 717 11.35 18.41 -15.82
CA VAL A 717 10.13 17.59 -15.86
C VAL A 717 8.89 18.45 -15.58
N TYR A 718 8.96 19.30 -14.55
CA TYR A 718 7.88 20.23 -14.24
C TYR A 718 7.62 21.19 -15.41
N GLN A 719 8.66 21.83 -15.94
CA GLN A 719 8.52 22.78 -17.04
C GLN A 719 7.89 22.12 -18.27
N SER A 720 8.42 20.97 -18.69
CA SER A 720 8.05 20.35 -19.96
C SER A 720 6.73 19.58 -19.91
N LEU A 721 6.38 18.95 -18.78
CA LEU A 721 5.24 18.02 -18.66
C LEU A 721 4.10 18.53 -17.76
N TYR A 722 4.31 19.66 -17.09
CA TYR A 722 3.27 20.34 -16.30
C TYR A 722 3.05 21.75 -16.81
N ALA A 723 4.00 22.66 -16.58
CA ALA A 723 3.82 24.09 -16.82
C ALA A 723 3.44 24.40 -18.27
N ASP A 724 4.17 23.84 -19.24
CA ASP A 724 3.90 24.06 -20.67
C ASP A 724 2.56 23.47 -21.15
N VAL A 725 1.96 22.56 -20.39
CA VAL A 725 0.72 21.86 -20.75
C VAL A 725 -0.52 22.56 -20.16
N VAL A 726 -0.34 23.45 -19.18
CA VAL A 726 -1.46 24.15 -18.50
C VAL A 726 -2.29 24.98 -19.50
N MET A 727 -1.66 25.82 -20.32
CA MET A 727 -2.39 26.68 -21.28
C MET A 727 -3.15 25.89 -22.36
N PRO A 728 -2.57 24.85 -23.00
CA PRO A 728 -3.34 23.98 -23.89
C PRO A 728 -4.62 23.41 -23.23
N LEU A 729 -4.50 22.90 -22.01
CA LEU A 729 -5.63 22.35 -21.27
C LEU A 729 -6.66 23.43 -20.88
N PHE A 730 -6.18 24.61 -20.51
CA PHE A 730 -7.03 25.76 -20.21
C PHE A 730 -7.89 26.14 -21.43
N GLU A 731 -7.29 26.27 -22.60
CA GLU A 731 -8.02 26.59 -23.83
C GLU A 731 -9.03 25.51 -24.21
N MET A 732 -8.66 24.23 -24.07
CA MET A 732 -9.57 23.11 -24.28
C MET A 732 -10.77 23.16 -23.32
N ASN A 733 -10.53 23.42 -22.02
CA ASN A 733 -11.58 23.57 -21.00
C ASN A 733 -12.56 24.71 -21.37
N MET A 734 -12.03 25.87 -21.77
CA MET A 734 -12.85 27.05 -22.08
C MET A 734 -13.65 26.86 -23.36
N ARG A 735 -13.04 26.27 -24.38
CA ARG A 735 -13.65 26.03 -25.70
C ARG A 735 -14.77 25.02 -25.63
N GLY A 736 -14.52 23.87 -24.98
CA GLY A 736 -15.41 22.71 -25.02
C GLY A 736 -15.45 22.03 -26.39
N VAL A 737 -16.15 20.91 -26.48
CA VAL A 737 -16.27 20.10 -27.70
C VAL A 737 -17.67 20.29 -28.30
N PRO A 738 -17.79 20.76 -29.56
CA PRO A 738 -19.08 20.89 -30.22
C PRO A 738 -19.83 19.56 -30.31
N VAL A 739 -21.16 19.64 -30.21
CA VAL A 739 -22.03 18.48 -30.40
C VAL A 739 -23.08 18.71 -31.49
N ASP A 740 -23.40 17.64 -32.23
CA ASP A 740 -24.50 17.62 -33.19
C ASP A 740 -25.84 17.55 -32.44
N MET A 741 -26.43 18.71 -32.17
CA MET A 741 -27.70 18.82 -31.45
C MET A 741 -28.87 18.11 -32.13
N THR A 742 -28.88 18.04 -33.47
CA THR A 742 -29.94 17.37 -34.23
C THR A 742 -29.85 15.86 -34.09
N ARG A 743 -28.65 15.30 -34.26
CA ARG A 743 -28.41 13.87 -34.05
C ARG A 743 -28.69 13.48 -32.61
N LEU A 744 -28.33 14.35 -31.68
CA LEU A 744 -28.52 14.16 -30.25
C LEU A 744 -30.00 14.01 -29.88
N GLN A 745 -30.86 14.90 -30.38
CA GLN A 745 -32.33 14.80 -30.20
C GLN A 745 -32.87 13.50 -30.79
N LYS A 746 -32.44 13.12 -31.99
CA LYS A 746 -32.88 11.87 -32.63
C LYS A 746 -32.51 10.63 -31.81
N VAL A 747 -31.27 10.53 -31.32
CA VAL A 747 -30.85 9.38 -30.51
C VAL A 747 -31.51 9.39 -29.13
N GLN A 748 -31.84 10.56 -28.58
CA GLN A 748 -32.66 10.66 -27.37
C GLN A 748 -34.02 9.99 -27.59
N GLU A 749 -34.71 10.29 -28.69
CA GLU A 749 -35.99 9.65 -29.06
C GLU A 749 -35.84 8.13 -29.23
N GLU A 750 -34.80 7.68 -29.95
CA GLU A 750 -34.52 6.25 -30.15
C GLU A 750 -34.28 5.50 -28.84
N TYR A 751 -33.49 6.06 -27.92
CA TYR A 751 -33.25 5.45 -26.61
C TYR A 751 -34.50 5.43 -25.73
N LEU A 752 -35.34 6.46 -25.78
CA LEU A 752 -36.62 6.48 -25.06
C LEU A 752 -37.54 5.37 -25.57
N ILE A 753 -37.63 5.20 -26.90
CA ILE A 753 -38.40 4.09 -27.52
C ILE A 753 -37.85 2.73 -27.08
N LEU A 754 -36.53 2.53 -27.13
CA LEU A 754 -35.88 1.28 -26.70
C LEU A 754 -36.12 0.99 -25.21
N ILE A 755 -36.04 2.01 -24.36
CA ILE A 755 -36.32 1.86 -22.92
C ILE A 755 -37.75 1.39 -22.71
N GLU A 756 -38.75 1.98 -23.38
CA GLU A 756 -40.14 1.55 -23.27
C GLU A 756 -40.33 0.12 -23.78
N GLN A 757 -39.68 -0.27 -24.88
CA GLN A 757 -39.69 -1.65 -25.36
C GLN A 757 -39.12 -2.63 -24.31
N TYR A 758 -37.99 -2.30 -23.70
CA TYR A 758 -37.39 -3.14 -22.66
C TYR A 758 -38.23 -3.18 -21.38
N ARG A 759 -38.86 -2.07 -20.98
CA ARG A 759 -39.80 -2.04 -19.84
C ARG A 759 -40.99 -2.95 -20.09
N GLN A 760 -41.55 -2.91 -21.30
CA GLN A 760 -42.67 -3.75 -21.69
C GLN A 760 -42.29 -5.23 -21.70
N GLN A 761 -41.12 -5.60 -22.25
CA GLN A 761 -40.63 -6.97 -22.22
C GLN A 761 -40.41 -7.49 -20.80
N ILE A 762 -39.81 -6.68 -19.90
CA ILE A 762 -39.66 -7.08 -18.49
C ILE A 762 -41.04 -7.26 -17.82
N LYS A 763 -42.01 -6.38 -18.12
CA LYS A 763 -43.37 -6.48 -17.58
C LYS A 763 -44.08 -7.75 -18.07
N GLU A 764 -43.91 -8.11 -19.35
CA GLU A 764 -44.45 -9.35 -19.92
C GLU A 764 -43.80 -10.61 -19.33
N GLU A 765 -42.48 -10.61 -19.14
CA GLU A 765 -41.76 -11.77 -18.59
C GLU A 765 -41.93 -11.94 -17.07
N THR A 766 -42.11 -10.84 -16.32
CA THR A 766 -42.05 -10.86 -14.85
C THR A 766 -43.32 -10.42 -14.14
N GLY A 767 -44.24 -9.72 -14.83
CA GLY A 767 -45.40 -9.07 -14.24
C GLY A 767 -45.10 -7.75 -13.50
N TYR A 768 -43.82 -7.39 -13.34
CA TYR A 768 -43.42 -6.18 -12.60
C TYR A 768 -43.20 -4.98 -13.53
N GLU A 769 -43.68 -3.82 -13.09
CA GLU A 769 -43.50 -2.59 -13.84
C GLU A 769 -42.20 -1.89 -13.44
N ILE A 770 -41.33 -1.64 -14.43
CA ILE A 770 -40.06 -0.94 -14.23
C ILE A 770 -40.25 0.56 -14.35
N LYS A 771 -39.68 1.33 -13.42
CA LYS A 771 -39.62 2.80 -13.44
C LYS A 771 -38.19 3.29 -13.57
N LEU A 772 -37.99 4.41 -14.26
CA LEU A 772 -36.65 4.92 -14.52
C LEU A 772 -36.03 5.57 -13.28
N ASP A 773 -36.81 6.29 -12.49
CA ASP A 773 -36.36 6.96 -11.28
C ASP A 773 -37.42 6.91 -10.16
N ALA A 774 -37.10 7.53 -9.02
CA ALA A 774 -37.98 7.55 -7.86
C ALA A 774 -39.16 8.52 -8.03
N ALA A 775 -39.06 9.51 -8.93
CA ALA A 775 -40.13 10.47 -9.18
C ALA A 775 -41.27 9.85 -9.99
N GLU A 776 -40.97 8.85 -10.83
CA GLU A 776 -41.94 8.04 -11.56
C GLU A 776 -42.73 7.03 -10.69
N GLN A 777 -42.40 6.89 -9.40
CA GLN A 777 -43.14 6.00 -8.49
C GLN A 777 -44.45 6.67 -8.04
N LYS A 778 -45.59 5.99 -8.26
CA LYS A 778 -46.86 6.42 -7.66
C LYS A 778 -46.81 6.24 -6.14
N LYS A 779 -47.52 7.10 -5.41
CA LYS A 779 -47.68 7.01 -3.94
C LYS A 779 -48.52 5.82 -3.47
N ASP A 780 -49.07 5.01 -4.37
CA ASP A 780 -49.90 3.86 -4.00
C ASP A 780 -49.02 2.70 -3.52
N PRO A 781 -49.09 2.30 -2.24
CA PRO A 781 -48.29 1.20 -1.69
C PRO A 781 -48.60 -0.18 -2.28
N ASN A 782 -49.69 -0.31 -3.06
CA ASN A 782 -50.14 -1.58 -3.63
C ASN A 782 -49.72 -1.82 -5.10
N GLU A 783 -49.10 -0.83 -5.78
CA GLU A 783 -48.53 -1.03 -7.13
C GLU A 783 -47.06 -1.50 -7.02
N ASP A 784 -46.79 -2.74 -7.43
CA ASP A 784 -45.49 -3.38 -7.26
C ASP A 784 -44.48 -2.94 -8.34
N THR A 785 -44.05 -1.69 -8.26
CA THR A 785 -43.11 -1.05 -9.21
C THR A 785 -41.66 -1.13 -8.75
N ILE A 786 -40.71 -1.23 -9.70
CA ILE A 786 -39.28 -1.34 -9.42
C ILE A 786 -38.52 -0.15 -10.04
N ASN A 787 -37.87 0.68 -9.22
CA ASN A 787 -36.96 1.71 -9.69
C ASN A 787 -35.63 1.09 -10.13
N ILE A 788 -35.34 1.15 -11.43
CA ILE A 788 -34.13 0.58 -12.04
C ILE A 788 -32.84 1.23 -11.54
N GLY A 789 -32.93 2.49 -11.09
CA GLY A 789 -31.84 3.27 -10.51
C GLY A 789 -31.50 2.89 -9.07
N SER A 790 -32.34 2.12 -8.38
CA SER A 790 -32.06 1.61 -7.03
C SER A 790 -31.46 0.21 -7.09
N PRO A 791 -30.16 0.02 -6.77
CA PRO A 791 -29.55 -1.31 -6.72
C PRO A 791 -30.28 -2.26 -5.77
N GLN A 792 -30.88 -1.72 -4.70
CA GLN A 792 -31.59 -2.49 -3.69
C GLN A 792 -32.94 -3.00 -4.20
N GLN A 793 -33.72 -2.18 -4.91
CA GLN A 793 -34.99 -2.63 -5.51
C GLN A 793 -34.76 -3.60 -6.67
N VAL A 794 -33.73 -3.38 -7.49
CA VAL A 794 -33.34 -4.35 -8.52
C VAL A 794 -32.85 -5.66 -7.89
N ALA A 795 -32.12 -5.61 -6.78
CA ALA A 795 -31.71 -6.80 -6.04
C ALA A 795 -32.91 -7.54 -5.44
N ASP A 796 -33.90 -6.80 -4.93
CA ASP A 796 -35.15 -7.37 -4.43
C ASP A 796 -35.92 -8.09 -5.55
N LEU A 797 -36.08 -7.45 -6.71
CA LEU A 797 -36.68 -8.06 -7.91
C LEU A 797 -35.96 -9.37 -8.29
N LEU A 798 -34.64 -9.32 -8.50
CA LEU A 798 -33.90 -10.48 -8.99
C LEU A 798 -33.86 -11.62 -7.96
N PHE A 799 -33.60 -11.34 -6.69
CA PHE A 799 -33.27 -12.38 -5.71
C PHE A 799 -34.44 -12.79 -4.82
N ASN A 800 -35.34 -11.86 -4.48
CA ASN A 800 -36.47 -12.17 -3.61
C ASN A 800 -37.73 -12.47 -4.44
N LYS A 801 -38.06 -11.64 -5.44
CA LYS A 801 -39.28 -11.81 -6.25
C LYS A 801 -39.14 -12.89 -7.32
N LEU A 802 -38.06 -12.87 -8.09
CA LEU A 802 -37.77 -13.87 -9.14
C LEU A 802 -36.99 -15.09 -8.63
N GLY A 803 -36.59 -15.09 -7.34
CA GLY A 803 -35.95 -16.24 -6.70
C GLY A 803 -34.56 -16.61 -7.26
N MET A 804 -33.88 -15.70 -7.95
CA MET A 804 -32.53 -15.98 -8.46
C MET A 804 -31.52 -16.07 -7.30
N ILE A 805 -30.51 -16.94 -7.45
CA ILE A 805 -29.47 -17.13 -6.44
C ILE A 805 -28.28 -16.23 -6.77
N PRO A 806 -27.90 -15.28 -5.90
CA PRO A 806 -26.78 -14.38 -6.14
C PRO A 806 -25.43 -15.11 -6.19
N TYR A 807 -24.53 -14.66 -7.07
CA TYR A 807 -23.17 -15.20 -7.18
C TYR A 807 -22.19 -14.66 -6.13
N LYS A 808 -22.35 -13.41 -5.69
CA LYS A 808 -21.48 -12.76 -4.69
C LYS A 808 -22.22 -11.60 -4.02
N GLY A 809 -22.80 -11.86 -2.85
CA GLY A 809 -23.72 -10.91 -2.22
C GLY A 809 -24.90 -10.56 -3.13
N LYS A 810 -25.83 -9.71 -2.68
CA LYS A 810 -26.94 -9.24 -3.52
C LYS A 810 -26.47 -8.17 -4.55
N SER A 811 -25.41 -8.45 -5.31
CA SER A 811 -24.87 -7.53 -6.32
C SER A 811 -25.74 -7.49 -7.58
N THR A 812 -26.01 -6.28 -8.07
CA THR A 812 -26.70 -6.03 -9.34
C THR A 812 -25.76 -5.32 -10.34
N ASP A 813 -24.47 -5.61 -10.28
CA ASP A 813 -23.50 -5.15 -11.28
C ASP A 813 -23.65 -5.92 -12.62
N LYS A 814 -23.11 -5.35 -13.70
CA LYS A 814 -23.22 -5.93 -15.05
C LYS A 814 -22.72 -7.38 -15.12
N LYS A 815 -21.57 -7.70 -14.50
CA LYS A 815 -20.99 -9.05 -14.55
C LYS A 815 -21.84 -10.07 -13.78
N ALA A 816 -22.43 -9.67 -12.66
CA ALA A 816 -23.34 -10.49 -11.89
C ALA A 816 -24.63 -10.77 -12.68
N MET A 817 -25.21 -9.74 -13.30
CA MET A 817 -26.43 -9.84 -14.09
C MET A 817 -26.25 -10.67 -15.37
N GLU A 818 -25.15 -10.49 -16.12
CA GLU A 818 -24.84 -11.33 -17.30
C GLU A 818 -24.75 -12.82 -16.93
N LYS A 819 -24.15 -13.14 -15.78
CA LYS A 819 -24.09 -14.52 -15.28
C LYS A 819 -25.45 -15.06 -14.86
N LEU A 820 -26.30 -14.21 -14.27
CA LEU A 820 -27.67 -14.59 -13.90
C LEU A 820 -28.51 -14.87 -15.15
N ALA A 821 -28.43 -14.01 -16.16
CA ALA A 821 -29.10 -14.22 -17.45
C ALA A 821 -28.68 -15.57 -18.06
N TYR A 822 -27.38 -15.84 -18.10
CA TYR A 822 -26.87 -17.12 -18.61
C TYR A 822 -27.32 -18.33 -17.78
N LYS A 823 -27.31 -18.26 -16.44
CA LYS A 823 -27.67 -19.40 -15.60
C LYS A 823 -29.16 -19.71 -15.61
N TYR A 824 -30.00 -18.68 -15.60
CA TYR A 824 -31.45 -18.82 -15.55
C TYR A 824 -32.11 -18.82 -16.93
N GLN A 825 -31.32 -18.66 -18.00
CA GLN A 825 -31.78 -18.66 -19.39
C GLN A 825 -32.95 -17.68 -19.61
N THR A 826 -32.80 -16.46 -19.10
CA THR A 826 -33.79 -15.36 -19.18
C THR A 826 -33.11 -14.07 -19.59
N GLU A 827 -33.83 -13.24 -20.35
CA GLU A 827 -33.33 -11.95 -20.80
C GLU A 827 -33.52 -10.83 -19.77
N VAL A 828 -34.34 -11.00 -18.73
CA VAL A 828 -34.62 -9.96 -17.72
C VAL A 828 -33.36 -9.24 -17.20
N PRO A 829 -32.28 -9.93 -16.79
CA PRO A 829 -31.08 -9.22 -16.32
C PRO A 829 -30.37 -8.45 -17.44
N ASN A 830 -30.39 -8.94 -18.69
CA ASN A 830 -29.83 -8.24 -19.85
C ASN A 830 -30.67 -7.02 -20.23
N LEU A 831 -31.99 -7.11 -20.19
CA LEU A 831 -32.91 -5.98 -20.40
C LEU A 831 -32.68 -4.88 -19.35
N ILE A 832 -32.49 -5.26 -18.08
CA ILE A 832 -32.11 -4.33 -17.00
C ILE A 832 -30.75 -3.66 -17.30
N ILE A 833 -29.76 -4.42 -17.78
CA ILE A 833 -28.45 -3.87 -18.21
C ILE A 833 -28.66 -2.84 -19.33
N ASN A 834 -29.49 -3.18 -20.33
CA ASN A 834 -29.73 -2.33 -21.50
C ASN A 834 -30.45 -1.04 -21.11
N ILE A 835 -31.49 -1.11 -20.27
CA ILE A 835 -32.17 0.08 -19.72
C ILE A 835 -31.18 0.97 -18.95
N ARG A 836 -30.36 0.39 -18.05
CA ARG A 836 -29.36 1.16 -17.30
C ARG A 836 -28.31 1.80 -18.22
N SER A 837 -27.92 1.10 -19.29
CA SER A 837 -26.99 1.63 -20.28
C SER A 837 -27.60 2.77 -21.09
N ALA A 838 -28.82 2.60 -21.60
CA ALA A 838 -29.56 3.63 -22.33
C ALA A 838 -29.83 4.86 -21.45
N LYS A 839 -30.27 4.67 -20.20
CA LYS A 839 -30.45 5.77 -19.23
C LYS A 839 -29.14 6.52 -18.97
N LYS A 840 -28.02 5.80 -18.87
CA LYS A 840 -26.70 6.43 -18.71
C LYS A 840 -26.31 7.23 -19.96
N SER A 841 -26.55 6.71 -21.17
CA SER A 841 -26.35 7.48 -22.40
C SER A 841 -27.27 8.71 -22.44
N LEU A 842 -28.53 8.57 -22.04
CA LEU A 842 -29.49 9.68 -21.95
C LEU A 842 -29.04 10.77 -20.98
N SER A 843 -28.39 10.40 -19.87
CA SER A 843 -27.84 11.39 -18.93
C SER A 843 -26.76 12.28 -19.56
N LEU A 844 -26.13 11.87 -20.66
CA LEU A 844 -25.19 12.72 -21.40
C LEU A 844 -25.91 13.93 -22.04
N PHE A 845 -27.21 13.80 -22.32
CA PHE A 845 -28.04 14.80 -23.01
C PHE A 845 -28.66 15.85 -22.08
N SER A 846 -28.41 15.78 -20.79
CA SER A 846 -28.92 16.77 -19.85
C SER A 846 -28.39 18.16 -20.16
N GLU A 847 -29.20 19.20 -19.99
CA GLU A 847 -28.79 20.61 -20.15
C GLU A 847 -27.57 20.97 -19.30
N GLU A 848 -27.38 20.30 -18.16
CA GLU A 848 -26.19 20.50 -17.33
C GLU A 848 -24.88 19.99 -17.96
N ASN A 849 -24.93 19.18 -19.02
CA ASN A 849 -23.75 18.61 -19.68
C ASN A 849 -23.42 19.33 -20.99
N ILE A 850 -24.42 19.96 -21.61
CA ILE A 850 -24.32 20.60 -22.92
C ILE A 850 -24.67 22.08 -22.75
N ILE A 851 -23.66 22.93 -22.85
CA ILE A 851 -23.78 24.38 -22.68
C ILE A 851 -23.41 25.02 -24.00
N ASP A 852 -24.34 25.80 -24.56
CA ASP A 852 -24.20 26.49 -25.85
C ASP A 852 -23.79 25.55 -27.00
N GLY A 853 -24.41 24.35 -27.04
CA GLY A 853 -24.12 23.34 -28.07
C GLY A 853 -22.75 22.67 -27.94
N LYS A 854 -22.11 22.78 -26.76
CA LYS A 854 -20.80 22.18 -26.49
C LYS A 854 -20.80 21.41 -25.17
N VAL A 855 -20.06 20.32 -25.14
CA VAL A 855 -19.75 19.62 -23.88
C VAL A 855 -18.44 20.16 -23.35
N LYS A 856 -18.46 20.65 -22.11
CA LYS A 856 -17.24 21.08 -21.41
C LYS A 856 -16.75 19.99 -20.46
N CYS A 857 -15.45 19.97 -20.22
CA CYS A 857 -14.86 19.21 -19.14
C CYS A 857 -13.77 20.06 -18.48
N GLU A 858 -13.38 19.66 -17.28
CA GLU A 858 -12.23 20.22 -16.57
C GLU A 858 -11.12 19.18 -16.56
N TYR A 859 -10.01 19.49 -17.21
CA TYR A 859 -8.78 18.69 -17.16
C TYR A 859 -7.98 18.94 -15.88
N ALA A 860 -7.33 17.90 -15.37
CA ALA A 860 -6.48 17.96 -14.19
C ALA A 860 -5.22 17.09 -14.36
N LEU A 861 -4.04 17.68 -14.12
CA LEU A 861 -2.73 17.03 -14.25
C LEU A 861 -2.28 16.27 -12.99
N HIS A 862 -2.97 16.46 -11.86
CA HIS A 862 -2.51 16.05 -10.52
C HIS A 862 -3.31 14.88 -9.91
N ARG A 863 -4.20 14.26 -10.69
CA ARG A 863 -5.17 13.27 -10.18
C ARG A 863 -4.64 11.84 -10.25
N THR A 864 -3.57 11.60 -10.97
CA THR A 864 -3.06 10.26 -11.25
C THR A 864 -1.56 10.20 -11.02
N ASN A 865 -1.12 9.15 -10.34
CA ASN A 865 0.30 8.91 -10.08
C ASN A 865 1.12 8.77 -11.37
N THR A 866 0.54 8.13 -12.39
CA THR A 866 1.21 7.92 -13.69
C THR A 866 1.34 9.19 -14.53
N GLY A 867 0.80 10.32 -14.05
CA GLY A 867 0.85 11.61 -14.74
C GLY A 867 -0.21 11.78 -15.82
N ARG A 868 -1.10 10.80 -16.04
CA ARG A 868 -2.25 10.91 -16.95
C ARG A 868 -3.09 12.14 -16.63
N ILE A 869 -3.47 12.86 -17.68
CA ILE A 869 -4.44 13.94 -17.57
C ILE A 869 -5.79 13.28 -17.25
N ALA A 870 -6.47 13.75 -16.21
CA ALA A 870 -7.83 13.32 -15.87
C ALA A 870 -8.83 14.37 -16.38
N SER A 871 -10.02 13.93 -16.82
CA SER A 871 -11.15 14.81 -17.16
C SER A 871 -12.31 14.64 -16.18
N ARG A 872 -13.09 15.69 -15.94
CA ARG A 872 -14.27 15.65 -15.06
C ARG A 872 -15.31 16.73 -15.40
N LYS A 873 -16.50 16.61 -14.79
CA LYS A 873 -17.48 17.70 -14.72
C LYS A 873 -16.86 18.91 -14.02
N GLY A 874 -17.04 20.09 -14.59
CA GLY A 874 -16.45 21.33 -14.06
C GLY A 874 -17.18 21.81 -12.82
N ARG A 875 -16.44 22.36 -11.85
CA ARG A 875 -17.06 22.96 -10.65
C ARG A 875 -17.92 24.17 -11.05
N GLY A 876 -19.23 24.11 -10.75
CA GLY A 876 -20.16 25.23 -10.91
C GLY A 876 -20.72 25.49 -12.31
N ARG A 877 -20.28 24.75 -13.33
CA ARG A 877 -20.54 25.08 -14.74
C ARG A 877 -20.90 23.88 -15.61
N GLY A 878 -21.48 22.83 -15.02
CA GLY A 878 -21.89 21.67 -15.80
C GLY A 878 -20.73 20.88 -16.46
N GLY A 879 -21.04 20.04 -17.44
CA GLY A 879 -20.09 19.23 -18.20
C GLY A 879 -19.87 17.81 -17.68
N MET A 880 -18.92 17.08 -18.26
CA MET A 880 -18.69 15.66 -17.91
C MET A 880 -17.24 15.20 -18.04
N ASN A 881 -16.96 13.98 -17.59
CA ASN A 881 -15.69 13.30 -17.89
C ASN A 881 -15.74 12.74 -19.33
N LEU A 882 -14.99 13.36 -20.23
CA LEU A 882 -14.93 12.99 -21.65
C LEU A 882 -14.13 11.71 -21.92
N GLN A 883 -13.21 11.33 -21.03
CA GLN A 883 -12.43 10.08 -21.15
C GLN A 883 -13.28 8.83 -20.85
N ASN A 884 -14.43 8.99 -20.18
CA ASN A 884 -15.38 7.91 -19.93
C ASN A 884 -16.39 7.68 -21.07
N VAL A 885 -16.33 8.48 -22.14
CA VAL A 885 -17.20 8.34 -23.31
C VAL A 885 -16.83 7.06 -24.07
N LYS A 886 -17.80 6.15 -24.18
CA LYS A 886 -17.64 4.88 -24.88
C LYS A 886 -17.74 5.06 -26.38
N THR A 887 -17.06 4.18 -27.13
CA THR A 887 -17.20 4.05 -28.58
C THR A 887 -18.65 3.73 -28.98
N GLY A 888 -18.98 4.04 -30.23
CA GLY A 888 -20.30 3.87 -30.84
C GLY A 888 -21.08 5.19 -30.90
N GLU A 889 -22.42 5.10 -30.81
CA GLU A 889 -23.31 6.25 -30.99
C GLU A 889 -22.96 7.45 -30.10
N THR A 890 -22.46 7.24 -28.88
CA THR A 890 -22.09 8.34 -27.99
C THR A 890 -20.91 9.17 -28.48
N ARG A 891 -19.97 8.59 -29.24
CA ARG A 891 -18.87 9.36 -29.85
C ARG A 891 -19.31 10.11 -31.10
N ARG A 892 -20.34 9.62 -31.81
CA ARG A 892 -20.88 10.25 -33.03
C ARG A 892 -21.47 11.65 -32.82
N PHE A 893 -21.81 12.01 -31.59
CA PHE A 893 -22.31 13.34 -31.28
C PHE A 893 -21.21 14.40 -31.25
N PHE A 894 -19.98 14.02 -30.96
CA PHE A 894 -18.86 14.97 -30.85
C PHE A 894 -18.34 15.28 -32.25
N ILE A 895 -18.52 16.53 -32.66
CA ILE A 895 -18.21 17.02 -34.00
C ILE A 895 -17.13 18.10 -33.95
N PRO A 896 -16.40 18.33 -35.06
CA PRO A 896 -15.46 19.44 -35.16
C PRO A 896 -16.19 20.79 -35.22
N LEU A 897 -15.42 21.88 -35.25
CA LEU A 897 -15.95 23.22 -35.50
C LEU A 897 -16.58 23.32 -36.90
N PRO A 898 -17.50 24.28 -37.12
CA PRO A 898 -18.09 24.49 -38.44
C PRO A 898 -17.03 24.69 -39.54
N GLY A 899 -17.18 23.97 -40.66
CA GLY A 899 -16.23 24.02 -41.79
C GLY A 899 -14.93 23.22 -41.58
N HIS A 900 -14.81 22.49 -40.47
CA HIS A 900 -13.66 21.63 -40.16
C HIS A 900 -14.06 20.15 -40.21
N VAL A 901 -13.07 19.28 -40.29
CA VAL A 901 -13.16 17.84 -39.99
C VAL A 901 -12.41 17.54 -38.69
N MET A 902 -12.74 16.42 -38.05
CA MET A 902 -12.03 15.95 -36.86
C MET A 902 -10.88 15.06 -37.30
N VAL A 903 -9.65 15.40 -36.87
CA VAL A 903 -8.44 14.60 -37.14
C VAL A 903 -7.94 14.01 -35.82
N CYS A 904 -7.89 12.68 -35.70
CA CYS A 904 -7.48 11.98 -34.51
C CYS A 904 -6.11 11.33 -34.68
N ALA A 905 -5.24 11.47 -33.68
CA ALA A 905 -3.98 10.74 -33.57
C ALA A 905 -3.97 9.88 -32.31
N ASP A 906 -3.69 8.58 -32.44
CA ASP A 906 -3.68 7.60 -31.35
C ASP A 906 -2.38 6.79 -31.35
N GLN A 907 -1.72 6.63 -30.20
CA GLN A 907 -0.48 5.87 -30.11
C GLN A 907 -0.75 4.35 -30.20
N LYS A 908 -0.35 3.74 -31.32
CA LYS A 908 -0.67 2.32 -31.60
C LYS A 908 0.00 1.39 -30.58
N GLN A 909 -0.82 0.80 -29.70
CA GLN A 909 -0.40 -0.27 -28.78
C GLN A 909 0.78 0.11 -27.87
N ALA A 910 0.88 1.39 -27.55
CA ALA A 910 2.05 2.02 -26.94
C ALA A 910 2.49 1.37 -25.62
N GLU A 911 1.55 1.04 -24.72
CA GLU A 911 1.87 0.35 -23.47
C GLU A 911 2.51 -1.02 -23.69
N ALA A 912 1.99 -1.81 -24.64
CA ALA A 912 2.52 -3.13 -24.95
C ALA A 912 3.92 -3.04 -25.58
N MET A 913 4.19 -2.00 -26.38
CA MET A 913 5.53 -1.71 -26.92
C MET A 913 6.52 -1.44 -25.80
N MET A 914 6.17 -0.56 -24.85
CA MET A 914 6.99 -0.29 -23.68
C MET A 914 7.30 -1.55 -22.89
N VAL A 915 6.31 -2.41 -22.64
CA VAL A 915 6.51 -3.69 -21.96
C VAL A 915 7.48 -4.58 -22.74
N ALA A 916 7.35 -4.68 -24.06
CA ALA A 916 8.23 -5.50 -24.90
C ALA A 916 9.69 -4.99 -24.93
N TRP A 917 9.89 -3.67 -24.90
CA TRP A 917 11.23 -3.05 -24.81
C TRP A 917 11.86 -3.27 -23.44
N TYR A 918 11.13 -3.01 -22.35
CA TYR A 918 11.61 -3.32 -21.01
C TYR A 918 11.86 -4.83 -20.82
N ALA A 919 11.01 -5.67 -21.37
CA ALA A 919 11.15 -7.12 -21.31
C ALA A 919 12.34 -7.65 -22.14
N ARG A 920 12.84 -6.88 -23.12
CA ARG A 920 13.82 -7.34 -24.13
C ARG A 920 13.41 -8.69 -24.75
N ASP A 921 12.11 -8.88 -24.98
CA ASP A 921 11.55 -10.14 -25.46
C ASP A 921 11.35 -10.11 -26.98
N SER A 922 12.26 -10.76 -27.71
CA SER A 922 12.24 -10.77 -29.18
C SER A 922 10.95 -11.38 -29.77
N GLY A 923 10.31 -12.32 -29.06
CA GLY A 923 9.06 -12.92 -29.51
C GLY A 923 7.91 -11.92 -29.45
N MET A 924 7.78 -11.21 -28.33
CA MET A 924 6.79 -10.16 -28.15
C MET A 924 7.02 -9.00 -29.12
N GLN A 925 8.27 -8.56 -29.28
CA GLN A 925 8.62 -7.49 -30.23
C GLN A 925 8.26 -7.85 -31.68
N LYS A 926 8.48 -9.11 -32.10
CA LYS A 926 8.05 -9.57 -33.43
C LYS A 926 6.54 -9.50 -33.65
N LEU A 927 5.75 -9.84 -32.63
CA LEU A 927 4.28 -9.77 -32.72
C LEU A 927 3.76 -8.33 -32.75
N ILE A 928 4.43 -7.42 -32.06
CA ILE A 928 4.11 -6.00 -32.07
C ILE A 928 4.46 -5.37 -33.42
N ASN A 929 5.61 -5.74 -33.98
CA ASN A 929 6.11 -5.20 -35.25
C ASN A 929 5.47 -5.85 -36.49
N SER A 930 4.47 -6.72 -36.33
CA SER A 930 3.81 -7.39 -37.46
C SER A 930 2.82 -6.49 -38.23
N GLY A 931 2.54 -5.29 -37.71
CA GLY A 931 1.51 -4.39 -38.24
C GLY A 931 0.08 -4.74 -37.80
N GLU A 932 -0.13 -5.88 -37.14
CA GLU A 932 -1.43 -6.27 -36.58
C GLU A 932 -1.56 -5.86 -35.11
N SER A 933 -2.79 -5.85 -34.59
CA SER A 933 -3.00 -5.75 -33.14
C SER A 933 -2.31 -6.90 -32.41
N ILE A 934 -1.56 -6.63 -31.35
CA ILE A 934 -0.88 -7.63 -30.51
C ILE A 934 -1.84 -8.73 -30.03
N HIS A 935 -3.10 -8.37 -29.78
CA HIS A 935 -4.13 -9.35 -29.40
C HIS A 935 -4.47 -10.30 -30.55
N ILE A 936 -4.53 -9.80 -31.78
CA ILE A 936 -4.78 -10.61 -32.99
C ILE A 936 -3.53 -11.41 -33.32
N ALA A 937 -2.35 -10.78 -33.37
CA ALA A 937 -1.08 -11.43 -33.66
C ALA A 937 -0.78 -12.56 -32.66
N TYR A 938 -0.94 -12.29 -31.35
CA TYR A 938 -0.86 -13.31 -30.33
C TYR A 938 -1.92 -14.38 -30.55
N GLY A 939 -3.19 -14.01 -30.71
CA GLY A 939 -4.28 -14.95 -30.95
C GLY A 939 -4.01 -15.89 -32.13
N LYS A 940 -3.48 -15.37 -33.25
CA LYS A 940 -3.08 -16.16 -34.42
C LYS A 940 -1.95 -17.12 -34.13
N SER A 941 -0.94 -16.67 -33.38
CA SER A 941 0.19 -17.51 -32.96
C SER A 941 -0.22 -18.68 -32.06
N VAL A 942 -1.36 -18.57 -31.36
CA VAL A 942 -1.83 -19.56 -30.38
C VAL A 942 -2.96 -20.44 -30.90
N TYR A 943 -3.92 -19.82 -31.57
CA TYR A 943 -5.20 -20.44 -31.96
C TYR A 943 -5.34 -20.61 -33.49
N GLY A 944 -4.34 -20.18 -34.28
CA GLY A 944 -4.28 -20.36 -35.72
C GLY A 944 -4.62 -19.10 -36.53
N PRO A 945 -4.36 -19.11 -37.85
CA PRO A 945 -4.34 -17.91 -38.69
C PRO A 945 -5.70 -17.19 -38.84
N ASN A 946 -6.80 -17.87 -38.55
CA ASN A 946 -8.16 -17.34 -38.67
C ASN A 946 -8.63 -16.56 -37.41
N PHE A 947 -7.74 -16.33 -36.43
CA PHE A 947 -8.10 -15.57 -35.24
C PHE A 947 -8.25 -14.08 -35.55
N ASP A 948 -9.38 -13.49 -35.18
CA ASP A 948 -9.72 -12.08 -35.40
C ASP A 948 -10.49 -11.47 -34.20
N LYS A 949 -11.03 -10.25 -34.36
CA LYS A 949 -11.84 -9.58 -33.32
C LYS A 949 -13.18 -10.28 -33.02
N GLY A 950 -13.70 -11.09 -33.95
CA GLY A 950 -14.95 -11.84 -33.82
C GLY A 950 -14.79 -13.19 -33.11
N HIS A 951 -13.56 -13.68 -32.98
CA HIS A 951 -13.28 -14.96 -32.34
C HIS A 951 -13.77 -15.00 -30.86
N PRO A 952 -14.41 -16.09 -30.39
CA PRO A 952 -14.95 -16.18 -29.02
C PRO A 952 -13.92 -15.92 -27.90
N LEU A 953 -12.66 -16.30 -28.15
CA LEU A 953 -11.54 -16.11 -27.23
C LEU A 953 -10.85 -14.72 -27.33
N TYR A 954 -11.27 -13.83 -28.22
CA TYR A 954 -10.65 -12.50 -28.36
C TYR A 954 -10.64 -11.72 -27.04
N ARG A 955 -11.76 -11.74 -26.30
CA ARG A 955 -11.87 -11.09 -24.98
C ARG A 955 -10.92 -11.70 -23.95
N VAL A 956 -10.72 -13.01 -24.00
CA VAL A 956 -9.77 -13.73 -23.11
C VAL A 956 -8.34 -13.30 -23.44
N VAL A 957 -7.97 -13.29 -24.72
CA VAL A 957 -6.64 -12.86 -25.17
C VAL A 957 -6.36 -11.41 -24.80
N LYS A 958 -7.33 -10.51 -25.02
CA LYS A 958 -7.20 -9.10 -24.62
C LYS A 958 -6.94 -8.95 -23.12
N SER A 959 -7.71 -9.67 -22.29
CA SER A 959 -7.52 -9.72 -20.83
C SER A 959 -6.17 -10.34 -20.43
N LEU A 960 -5.68 -11.31 -21.22
CA LEU A 960 -4.45 -12.05 -20.95
C LEU A 960 -3.21 -11.20 -21.19
N VAL A 961 -3.12 -10.49 -22.31
CA VAL A 961 -1.99 -9.62 -22.63
C VAL A 961 -1.84 -8.56 -21.52
N HIS A 962 -2.90 -7.79 -21.26
CA HIS A 962 -2.88 -6.74 -20.23
C HIS A 962 -2.65 -7.30 -18.81
N GLY A 963 -3.25 -8.46 -18.49
CA GLY A 963 -3.07 -9.11 -17.20
C GLY A 963 -1.66 -9.68 -17.01
N GLY A 964 -1.06 -10.23 -18.06
CA GLY A 964 0.30 -10.78 -18.05
C GLY A 964 1.36 -9.68 -17.87
N ASP A 965 1.22 -8.58 -18.61
CA ASP A 965 2.13 -7.44 -18.57
C ASP A 965 2.24 -6.82 -17.16
N TYR A 966 1.12 -6.73 -16.44
CA TYR A 966 1.03 -6.07 -15.13
C TYR A 966 0.97 -7.02 -13.93
N GLY A 967 1.47 -8.25 -14.08
CA GLY A 967 1.65 -9.18 -12.96
C GLY A 967 0.35 -9.61 -12.28
N LEU A 968 -0.76 -9.70 -13.03
CA LEU A 968 -2.05 -10.13 -12.50
C LEU A 968 -1.98 -11.61 -12.09
N GLY A 969 -2.42 -11.93 -10.87
CA GLY A 969 -2.43 -13.32 -10.38
C GLY A 969 -3.45 -14.21 -11.11
N PRO A 970 -3.23 -15.54 -11.21
CA PRO A 970 -4.10 -16.47 -11.94
C PRO A 970 -5.58 -16.39 -11.55
N ARG A 971 -5.87 -16.23 -10.24
CA ARG A 971 -7.25 -16.13 -9.74
C ARG A 971 -7.97 -14.90 -10.26
N THR A 972 -7.30 -13.75 -10.19
CA THR A 972 -7.86 -12.47 -10.64
C THR A 972 -8.01 -12.47 -12.16
N PHE A 973 -7.02 -12.99 -12.87
CA PHE A 973 -7.11 -13.18 -14.33
C PHE A 973 -8.32 -14.06 -14.71
N SER A 974 -8.48 -15.24 -14.10
CA SER A 974 -9.63 -16.13 -14.36
C SER A 974 -10.97 -15.41 -14.14
N ILE A 975 -11.10 -14.64 -13.06
CA ILE A 975 -12.32 -13.86 -12.77
C ILE A 975 -12.56 -12.79 -13.84
N ASN A 976 -11.51 -12.09 -14.26
CA ASN A 976 -11.60 -11.03 -15.27
C ASN A 976 -11.94 -11.56 -16.66
N ALA A 977 -11.32 -12.68 -17.04
CA ALA A 977 -11.54 -13.36 -18.32
C ALA A 977 -12.81 -14.21 -18.35
N GLY A 978 -13.46 -14.44 -17.20
CA GLY A 978 -14.66 -15.29 -17.12
C GLY A 978 -14.38 -16.79 -17.25
N LEU A 979 -13.17 -17.24 -16.92
CA LEU A 979 -12.71 -18.61 -17.09
C LEU A 979 -12.70 -19.41 -15.77
N PRO A 980 -12.81 -20.75 -15.82
CA PRO A 980 -12.43 -21.62 -14.71
C PRO A 980 -11.00 -21.33 -14.23
N PHE A 981 -10.74 -21.49 -12.93
CA PHE A 981 -9.43 -21.17 -12.33
C PHE A 981 -8.27 -21.93 -13.01
N ALA A 982 -8.42 -23.23 -13.23
CA ALA A 982 -7.38 -24.07 -13.83
C ALA A 982 -7.05 -23.64 -15.28
N GLU A 983 -8.05 -23.22 -16.04
CA GLU A 983 -7.89 -22.75 -17.42
C GLU A 983 -7.23 -21.37 -17.47
N GLY A 984 -7.69 -20.42 -16.65
CA GLY A 984 -7.05 -19.12 -16.57
C GLY A 984 -5.60 -19.18 -16.07
N LYS A 985 -5.30 -20.06 -15.09
CA LYS A 985 -3.93 -20.33 -14.66
C LYS A 985 -3.06 -20.82 -15.81
N ARG A 986 -3.55 -21.81 -16.58
CA ARG A 986 -2.83 -22.37 -17.74
C ARG A 986 -2.53 -21.30 -18.79
N HIS A 987 -3.53 -20.52 -19.21
CA HIS A 987 -3.33 -19.44 -20.19
C HIS A 987 -2.30 -18.41 -19.73
N LEU A 988 -2.33 -18.02 -18.46
CA LEU A 988 -1.38 -17.06 -17.90
C LEU A 988 0.04 -17.63 -17.79
N GLU A 989 0.18 -18.90 -17.45
CA GLU A 989 1.49 -19.57 -17.41
C GLU A 989 2.06 -19.79 -18.81
N ASP A 990 1.22 -20.16 -19.78
CA ASP A 990 1.63 -20.31 -21.19
C ASP A 990 2.05 -18.97 -21.81
N PHE A 991 1.34 -17.88 -21.49
CA PHE A 991 1.71 -16.52 -21.91
C PHE A 991 3.13 -16.14 -21.43
N HIS A 992 3.41 -16.30 -20.13
CA HIS A 992 4.75 -15.99 -19.59
C HIS A 992 5.83 -17.00 -20.01
N ARG A 993 5.45 -18.22 -20.39
CA ARG A 993 6.40 -19.19 -20.97
C ARG A 993 6.82 -18.76 -22.37
N ARG A 994 5.92 -18.17 -23.15
CA ARG A 994 6.18 -17.61 -24.48
C ARG A 994 6.96 -16.31 -24.42
N PHE A 995 6.65 -15.45 -23.44
CA PHE A 995 7.31 -14.16 -23.23
C PHE A 995 8.03 -14.12 -21.87
N PRO A 996 9.10 -14.92 -21.69
CA PRO A 996 9.80 -15.00 -20.42
C PRO A 996 10.46 -13.68 -20.01
N GLY A 997 10.77 -12.79 -20.96
CA GLY A 997 11.40 -11.49 -20.69
C GLY A 997 10.56 -10.57 -19.79
N ILE A 998 9.23 -10.69 -19.84
CA ILE A 998 8.31 -9.89 -19.00
C ILE A 998 8.63 -10.10 -17.51
N ARG A 999 8.73 -11.36 -17.08
CA ARG A 999 9.03 -11.67 -15.68
C ARG A 999 10.52 -11.53 -15.38
N LYS A 1000 11.39 -12.04 -16.25
CA LYS A 1000 12.83 -12.15 -15.98
C LYS A 1000 13.57 -10.82 -16.04
N ASN A 1001 13.12 -9.89 -16.88
CA ASN A 1001 13.79 -8.62 -17.10
C ASN A 1001 12.93 -7.48 -16.54
N PHE A 1002 11.74 -7.25 -17.10
CA PHE A 1002 10.92 -6.10 -16.74
C PHE A 1002 10.43 -6.14 -15.28
N HIS A 1003 9.77 -7.22 -14.85
CA HIS A 1003 9.24 -7.31 -13.49
C HIS A 1003 10.36 -7.35 -12.43
N GLU A 1004 11.44 -8.08 -12.66
CA GLU A 1004 12.57 -8.09 -11.72
C GLU A 1004 13.25 -6.71 -11.63
N TYR A 1005 13.49 -6.01 -12.74
CA TYR A 1005 14.00 -4.63 -12.73
C TYR A 1005 13.15 -3.71 -11.85
N VAL A 1006 11.83 -3.71 -12.06
CA VAL A 1006 10.91 -2.90 -11.26
C VAL A 1006 10.95 -3.27 -9.78
N LYS A 1007 10.93 -4.57 -9.46
CA LYS A 1007 11.00 -5.02 -8.06
C LYS A 1007 12.30 -4.59 -7.39
N ASP A 1008 13.42 -4.73 -8.09
CA ASP A 1008 14.74 -4.43 -7.55
C ASP A 1008 14.89 -2.94 -7.28
N GLU A 1009 14.46 -2.08 -8.21
CA GLU A 1009 14.48 -0.62 -8.00
C GLU A 1009 13.57 -0.19 -6.85
N ILE A 1010 12.32 -0.68 -6.80
CA ILE A 1010 11.41 -0.36 -5.70
C ILE A 1010 11.96 -0.85 -4.35
N ARG A 1011 12.54 -2.05 -4.29
CA ARG A 1011 13.15 -2.57 -3.04
C ARG A 1011 14.37 -1.77 -2.62
N ARG A 1012 15.17 -1.28 -3.57
CA ARG A 1012 16.41 -0.57 -3.32
C ARG A 1012 16.17 0.86 -2.84
N CYS A 1013 15.32 1.61 -3.54
CA CYS A 1013 15.18 3.05 -3.33
C CYS A 1013 13.71 3.54 -3.27
N ARG A 1014 12.73 2.64 -3.33
CA ARG A 1014 11.28 2.95 -3.34
C ARG A 1014 10.86 3.90 -4.46
N THR A 1015 11.66 4.03 -5.51
CA THR A 1015 11.48 5.06 -6.53
C THR A 1015 11.67 4.46 -7.91
N LEU A 1016 10.84 4.89 -8.87
CA LEU A 1016 11.04 4.60 -10.29
C LEU A 1016 11.09 5.90 -11.10
N TYR A 1017 11.88 5.88 -12.16
CA TYR A 1017 11.95 6.96 -13.14
C TYR A 1017 11.56 6.42 -14.51
N ASN A 1018 10.73 7.16 -15.24
CA ASN A 1018 10.49 6.89 -16.64
C ASN A 1018 11.57 7.56 -17.52
N PRO A 1019 11.61 7.27 -18.83
CA PRO A 1019 12.61 7.82 -19.75
C PRO A 1019 12.65 9.35 -19.87
N PHE A 1020 11.57 10.04 -19.47
CA PHE A 1020 11.47 11.51 -19.47
C PHE A 1020 11.81 12.13 -18.11
N GLY A 1021 12.30 11.33 -17.16
CA GLY A 1021 12.68 11.79 -15.82
C GLY A 1021 11.51 11.90 -14.83
N ARG A 1022 10.28 11.57 -15.22
CA ARG A 1022 9.15 11.53 -14.28
C ARG A 1022 9.42 10.48 -13.21
N ARG A 1023 9.24 10.88 -11.96
CA ARG A 1023 9.48 10.08 -10.77
C ARG A 1023 8.16 9.59 -10.15
N GLU A 1024 8.15 8.35 -9.67
CA GLU A 1024 7.12 7.81 -8.77
C GLU A 1024 7.79 7.25 -7.51
N ILE A 1025 7.31 7.65 -6.33
CA ILE A 1025 7.81 7.17 -5.03
C ILE A 1025 6.73 6.32 -4.36
N PHE A 1026 7.07 5.08 -4.01
CA PHE A 1026 6.15 4.11 -3.42
C PHE A 1026 6.13 4.26 -1.89
N LEU A 1027 5.15 5.01 -1.37
CA LEU A 1027 5.07 5.38 0.05
C LEU A 1027 4.50 4.27 0.94
N ASP A 1028 3.72 3.34 0.37
CA ASP A 1028 3.13 2.21 1.07
C ASP A 1028 4.14 1.08 1.36
N HIS A 1029 3.68 0.02 2.03
CA HIS A 1029 4.43 -1.21 2.18
C HIS A 1029 4.88 -1.77 0.82
N ILE A 1030 6.14 -2.21 0.76
CA ILE A 1030 6.72 -2.81 -0.44
C ILE A 1030 6.25 -4.26 -0.55
N ASP A 1031 5.08 -4.45 -1.16
CA ASP A 1031 4.45 -5.74 -1.40
C ASP A 1031 4.06 -5.91 -2.90
N ASP A 1032 3.35 -6.99 -3.22
CA ASP A 1032 2.89 -7.27 -4.59
C ASP A 1032 1.98 -6.16 -5.17
N THR A 1033 1.34 -5.34 -4.34
CA THR A 1033 0.54 -4.20 -4.79
C THR A 1033 1.46 -3.07 -5.25
N ALA A 1034 2.49 -2.74 -4.46
CA ALA A 1034 3.51 -1.76 -4.86
C ALA A 1034 4.22 -2.17 -6.16
N PHE A 1035 4.61 -3.45 -6.29
CA PHE A 1035 5.25 -3.92 -7.52
C PHE A 1035 4.34 -3.84 -8.75
N ARG A 1036 3.05 -4.17 -8.61
CA ARG A 1036 2.09 -4.04 -9.72
C ARG A 1036 1.85 -2.59 -10.11
N ALA A 1037 1.82 -1.67 -9.14
CA ALA A 1037 1.78 -0.24 -9.42
C ALA A 1037 3.04 0.19 -10.21
N GLY A 1038 4.22 -0.33 -9.85
CA GLY A 1038 5.45 -0.12 -10.61
C GLY A 1038 5.42 -0.66 -12.04
N TYR A 1039 4.90 -1.87 -12.25
CA TYR A 1039 4.76 -2.43 -13.60
C TYR A 1039 3.83 -1.57 -14.47
N ALA A 1040 2.77 -1.01 -13.89
CA ALA A 1040 1.86 -0.12 -14.61
C ALA A 1040 2.47 1.27 -14.85
N PHE A 1041 3.22 1.79 -13.89
CA PHE A 1041 3.78 3.15 -13.94
C PHE A 1041 4.67 3.38 -15.16
N LEU A 1042 5.65 2.52 -15.42
CA LEU A 1042 6.64 2.76 -16.47
C LEU A 1042 6.01 2.86 -17.87
N PRO A 1043 5.20 1.90 -18.35
CA PRO A 1043 4.52 2.03 -19.65
C PRO A 1043 3.55 3.22 -19.67
N GLN A 1044 2.65 3.32 -18.69
CA GLN A 1044 1.57 4.32 -18.73
C GLN A 1044 2.09 5.75 -18.67
N SER A 1045 3.09 6.01 -17.83
CA SER A 1045 3.66 7.35 -17.71
C SER A 1045 4.43 7.77 -18.97
N THR A 1046 5.19 6.86 -19.58
CA THR A 1046 5.96 7.16 -20.80
C THR A 1046 5.03 7.55 -21.95
N VAL A 1047 3.97 6.77 -22.18
CA VAL A 1047 2.95 7.03 -23.21
C VAL A 1047 2.24 8.38 -22.97
N THR A 1048 1.95 8.67 -21.71
CA THR A 1048 1.33 9.94 -21.31
C THR A 1048 2.25 11.12 -21.59
N ASP A 1049 3.54 11.01 -21.27
CA ASP A 1049 4.49 12.11 -21.42
C ASP A 1049 4.80 12.41 -22.89
N ILE A 1050 4.73 11.40 -23.77
CA ILE A 1050 4.73 11.59 -25.23
C ILE A 1050 3.47 12.35 -25.66
N ASN A 1051 2.28 11.95 -25.18
CA ASN A 1051 1.02 12.62 -25.53
C ASN A 1051 1.02 14.10 -25.11
N LYS A 1052 1.54 14.41 -23.91
CA LYS A 1052 1.70 15.78 -23.42
C LYS A 1052 2.69 16.60 -24.27
N THR A 1053 3.77 15.97 -24.71
CA THR A 1053 4.76 16.60 -25.59
C THR A 1053 4.13 16.93 -26.95
N ALA A 1054 3.36 16.00 -27.52
CA ALA A 1054 2.63 16.23 -28.76
C ALA A 1054 1.58 17.34 -28.61
N LEU A 1055 0.80 17.33 -27.51
CA LEU A 1055 -0.18 18.37 -27.19
C LEU A 1055 0.47 19.76 -27.17
N LYS A 1056 1.62 19.89 -26.49
CA LYS A 1056 2.40 21.12 -26.43
C LYS A 1056 2.87 21.59 -27.81
N ARG A 1057 3.25 20.67 -28.70
CA ARG A 1057 3.71 21.03 -30.05
C ARG A 1057 2.53 21.44 -30.94
N ILE A 1058 1.46 20.66 -30.92
CA ILE A 1058 0.35 20.79 -31.90
C ILE A 1058 -0.62 21.92 -31.58
N HIS A 1059 -0.86 22.26 -30.30
CA HIS A 1059 -1.85 23.28 -29.92
C HIS A 1059 -1.53 24.68 -30.46
N ARG A 1060 -0.27 24.94 -30.83
CA ARG A 1060 0.17 26.21 -31.41
C ARG A 1060 -0.27 26.39 -32.86
N HIS A 1061 -0.62 25.30 -33.52
CA HIS A 1061 -0.91 25.27 -34.95
C HIS A 1061 -2.37 24.90 -35.23
N TYR A 1062 -2.96 24.03 -34.41
CA TYR A 1062 -4.30 23.52 -34.60
C TYR A 1062 -5.13 23.55 -33.32
N ILE A 1063 -6.45 23.56 -33.50
CA ILE A 1063 -7.41 23.54 -32.40
C ILE A 1063 -7.52 22.10 -31.88
N VAL A 1064 -7.00 21.87 -30.68
CA VAL A 1064 -7.18 20.61 -29.96
C VAL A 1064 -8.55 20.61 -29.29
N LEU A 1065 -9.34 19.55 -29.53
CA LEU A 1065 -10.66 19.34 -28.95
C LEU A 1065 -10.61 18.38 -27.75
N LEU A 1066 -9.89 17.27 -27.88
CA LEU A 1066 -9.90 16.17 -26.90
C LEU A 1066 -8.51 15.62 -26.64
N GLU A 1067 -8.34 15.10 -25.42
CA GLU A 1067 -7.22 14.26 -24.96
C GLU A 1067 -7.79 12.95 -24.41
N THR A 1068 -7.27 11.81 -24.87
CA THR A 1068 -7.79 10.46 -24.58
C THR A 1068 -6.81 9.56 -23.83
N HIS A 1069 -5.87 10.13 -23.06
CA HIS A 1069 -4.70 9.48 -22.43
C HIS A 1069 -3.55 9.13 -23.38
N ASP A 1070 -3.86 8.54 -24.53
CA ASP A 1070 -2.90 8.03 -25.51
C ASP A 1070 -3.04 8.70 -26.89
N GLY A 1071 -3.95 9.65 -27.02
CA GLY A 1071 -4.22 10.35 -28.27
C GLY A 1071 -4.79 11.76 -28.11
N LEU A 1072 -4.87 12.44 -29.25
CA LEU A 1072 -5.41 13.79 -29.42
C LEU A 1072 -6.44 13.82 -30.56
N ALA A 1073 -7.51 14.59 -30.39
CA ALA A 1073 -8.43 14.92 -31.48
C ALA A 1073 -8.38 16.42 -31.78
N LEU A 1074 -8.17 16.77 -33.05
CA LEU A 1074 -8.07 18.13 -33.56
C LEU A 1074 -9.33 18.50 -34.36
N SER A 1075 -9.63 19.80 -34.42
CA SER A 1075 -10.55 20.38 -35.40
C SER A 1075 -9.75 21.07 -36.49
N VAL A 1076 -9.75 20.52 -37.71
CA VAL A 1076 -8.88 20.96 -38.81
C VAL A 1076 -9.71 21.37 -40.03
N PRO A 1077 -9.43 22.49 -40.71
CA PRO A 1077 -10.06 22.80 -41.99
C PRO A 1077 -9.87 21.63 -42.98
N GLU A 1078 -10.91 21.24 -43.71
CA GLU A 1078 -10.89 20.03 -44.56
C GLU A 1078 -9.73 20.02 -45.58
N LYS A 1079 -9.37 21.19 -46.11
CA LYS A 1079 -8.25 21.36 -47.05
C LYS A 1079 -6.85 21.16 -46.43
N GLU A 1080 -6.74 21.12 -45.11
CA GLU A 1080 -5.47 21.04 -44.35
C GLU A 1080 -5.26 19.68 -43.69
N VAL A 1081 -6.14 18.69 -43.91
CA VAL A 1081 -6.06 17.37 -43.25
C VAL A 1081 -4.69 16.72 -43.38
N MET A 1082 -4.12 16.67 -44.59
CA MET A 1082 -2.81 16.05 -44.82
C MET A 1082 -1.68 16.79 -44.11
N ILE A 1083 -1.71 18.13 -44.13
CA ILE A 1083 -0.71 18.97 -43.46
C ILE A 1083 -0.79 18.79 -41.94
N ALA A 1084 -2.00 18.76 -41.38
CA ALA A 1084 -2.22 18.54 -39.96
C ALA A 1084 -1.76 17.13 -39.55
N ALA A 1085 -1.93 16.14 -40.42
CA ALA A 1085 -1.48 14.78 -40.17
C ALA A 1085 0.06 14.67 -40.19
N GLU A 1086 0.75 15.31 -41.13
CA GLU A 1086 2.22 15.43 -41.11
C GLU A 1086 2.71 16.14 -39.84
N ALA A 1087 2.06 17.24 -39.45
CA ALA A 1087 2.39 17.97 -38.22
C ALA A 1087 2.16 17.12 -36.96
N LEU A 1088 1.13 16.27 -36.93
CA LEU A 1088 0.91 15.30 -35.86
C LEU A 1088 2.02 14.24 -35.84
N GLN A 1089 2.41 13.71 -37.00
CA GLN A 1089 3.51 12.74 -37.10
C GLN A 1089 4.81 13.31 -36.52
N GLU A 1090 5.14 14.55 -36.85
CA GLU A 1090 6.31 15.25 -36.30
C GLU A 1090 6.15 15.56 -34.81
N ALA A 1091 4.96 16.00 -34.38
CA ALA A 1091 4.69 16.30 -32.98
C ALA A 1091 4.89 15.07 -32.07
N TYR A 1092 4.46 13.89 -32.51
CA TYR A 1092 4.63 12.61 -31.82
C TYR A 1092 5.98 11.93 -32.06
N ASN A 1093 6.80 12.43 -32.98
CA ASN A 1093 8.17 11.96 -33.16
C ASN A 1093 9.02 12.42 -31.96
N VAL A 1094 8.94 11.66 -30.88
CA VAL A 1094 9.63 11.88 -29.61
C VAL A 1094 10.51 10.67 -29.37
N GLU A 1095 11.82 10.86 -29.55
CA GLU A 1095 12.81 9.85 -29.22
C GLU A 1095 12.99 9.76 -27.70
N PHE A 1096 13.07 8.54 -27.18
CA PHE A 1096 13.41 8.29 -25.78
C PHE A 1096 14.19 6.99 -25.67
N LYS A 1097 14.90 6.86 -24.56
CA LYS A 1097 15.79 5.73 -24.31
C LYS A 1097 15.13 4.71 -23.39
N VAL A 1098 15.11 3.44 -23.80
CA VAL A 1098 14.82 2.31 -22.92
C VAL A 1098 16.06 1.42 -22.90
N TRP A 1099 16.64 1.25 -21.73
CA TRP A 1099 17.98 0.67 -21.59
C TRP A 1099 19.06 1.45 -22.35
N GLU A 1100 19.62 0.86 -23.40
CA GLU A 1100 20.66 1.41 -24.28
C GLU A 1100 20.12 1.72 -25.68
N GLU A 1101 18.83 1.47 -25.93
CA GLU A 1101 18.20 1.58 -27.24
C GLU A 1101 17.31 2.82 -27.31
N ILE A 1102 17.34 3.51 -28.45
CA ILE A 1102 16.47 4.65 -28.76
C ILE A 1102 15.22 4.12 -29.44
N HIS A 1103 14.07 4.57 -28.96
CA HIS A 1103 12.76 4.18 -29.49
C HIS A 1103 11.90 5.41 -29.76
N THR A 1104 10.94 5.21 -30.66
CA THR A 1104 9.82 6.12 -30.96
C THR A 1104 8.54 5.29 -30.99
N ILE A 1105 7.41 5.87 -30.57
CA ILE A 1105 6.10 5.18 -30.62
C ILE A 1105 5.36 5.61 -31.89
N PRO A 1106 4.94 4.67 -32.76
CA PRO A 1106 4.15 5.02 -33.94
C PRO A 1106 2.72 5.42 -33.56
N ILE A 1107 2.12 6.28 -34.38
CA ILE A 1107 0.74 6.72 -34.23
C ILE A 1107 -0.16 6.25 -35.38
N GLU A 1108 -1.44 6.10 -35.11
CA GLU A 1108 -2.51 6.03 -36.12
C GLU A 1108 -3.09 7.41 -36.29
N ILE A 1109 -3.14 7.91 -37.53
CA ILE A 1109 -3.87 9.14 -37.83
C ILE A 1109 -5.11 8.79 -38.64
N SER A 1110 -6.23 9.39 -38.27
CA SER A 1110 -7.50 9.23 -38.96
C SER A 1110 -8.27 10.55 -39.00
N PHE A 1111 -9.22 10.69 -39.92
CA PHE A 1111 -10.08 11.86 -39.99
C PHE A 1111 -11.53 11.49 -40.28
N GLY A 1112 -12.46 12.35 -39.88
CA GLY A 1112 -13.88 12.12 -40.10
C GLY A 1112 -14.75 13.29 -39.69
N SER A 1113 -16.06 13.17 -39.94
CA SER A 1113 -17.05 14.20 -39.59
C SER A 1113 -17.38 14.22 -38.09
N ASN A 1114 -17.08 13.16 -37.35
CA ASN A 1114 -17.33 13.03 -35.91
C ASN A 1114 -16.33 12.04 -35.28
N TRP A 1115 -16.21 12.02 -33.95
CA TRP A 1115 -15.19 11.24 -33.23
C TRP A 1115 -15.23 9.72 -33.43
N GLU A 1116 -16.37 9.14 -33.85
CA GLU A 1116 -16.47 7.69 -34.09
C GLU A 1116 -16.19 7.32 -35.55
N ASP A 1117 -16.81 8.02 -36.49
CA ASP A 1117 -16.79 7.67 -37.91
C ASP A 1117 -15.54 8.26 -38.59
N GLN A 1118 -14.40 7.62 -38.34
CA GLN A 1118 -13.08 8.03 -38.81
C GLN A 1118 -12.56 7.13 -39.94
N ILE A 1119 -11.80 7.70 -40.88
CA ILE A 1119 -11.08 7.03 -41.95
C ILE A 1119 -9.58 7.19 -41.69
N VAL A 1120 -8.86 6.07 -41.64
CA VAL A 1120 -7.40 6.06 -41.42
C VAL A 1120 -6.70 6.69 -42.62
N ILE A 1121 -5.69 7.52 -42.34
CA ILE A 1121 -4.82 8.13 -43.36
C ILE A 1121 -3.56 7.27 -43.46
N ASP A 1122 -3.26 6.80 -44.68
CA ASP A 1122 -1.95 6.21 -44.99
C ASP A 1122 -0.98 7.35 -45.33
N ILE A 1123 0.03 7.54 -44.49
CA ILE A 1123 1.08 8.58 -44.61
C ILE A 1123 2.44 7.90 -44.69
#